data_AF-A0A365MYJ6-F1
#
_entry.id   AF-A0A365MYJ6-F1
#
_cell.length_a   1.000
_cell.length_b   1.000
_cell.length_c   1.000
_cell.angle_alpha   90.00
_cell.angle_beta   90.00
_cell.angle_gamma   90.00
#
_symmetry.space_group_name_H-M   'P 1'
#
loop_
_entity.id
_entity.type
_entity.pdbx_description
1 polymer ?
#
loop_
_entity_poly.entity_id
_entity_poly.type
_entity_poly.pdbx_seq_one_letter_code
_entity_poly.pdbx_strand_id
1 'polypeptide(L)'
;MADRKEPQAFDGLRHNDISDERPDNGSTIDAQNFAYSEDRKIGITGAVFLILNKMIGTGIFSTPSSIFAATGSVGISLMLWVIGGFLTFCGLSVFLEFGLAIPRSGGEKNYLERVYRRPRYLATCVLASQMILLGFSSGNSLAFGRYILFASGRETPDGWEARGIAVTCVTFAVLMHSVTPKWGIRLFNVLGVFKVVILLFIVFSGFAALAGHRRVPNPHNFDNAFTIEDGDGYGGGGAYAYSNALLNIIYSYKGWENANYVVSELKHPKKTLAIAAPIAIGGVTILYVLANVAYFAAIPKSDLAKSEVIVAGLFFRNIFGESAAARSLPAFVALSNLGNVLAVSFAHARLNQELAKEGMLPFSRFWASNKPFNAPASALFLHWIVTVVVLLAPPAGPAYNFIVNLYTYPGSWINGFVTAGLIYLHYKKSENWTSPWHTYLPISIIYLLANIFLALVPFIPPDGDWNADGYPYYVFPVVGVGVLILGGVYWSFWTKILPRIGGYKVVADRTFDDSGVETATELSRFSNAGGLLYDLDFLTDEDGRRVAAFGYWAGFAGTALALLSWAHQLLNPCVPQGPVPVVDSASALSELVKSKVDAARSANDVAHPRLVVIGALGRCGKGTIAAAEAIGVTDILKWDIAETSKGGPFPKVASPDNFVNCVYLGSNKTPPFTTFKALSAPDRRLRVICDASCDPNSENNPIPVYSSYSSFEKPTVRASEHIDGPELRIIAIDHLPTMVARESSDEYSSLLLPSLLTLGRRDTGGVWQRAERIFHEKVAELS
;
A
#
# COMPACT_ATOMS: atom_id res chain seq x y z
N MET A 1 41.72 2.78 42.02
CA MET A 1 43.06 3.07 41.48
C MET A 1 43.01 2.68 40.01
N ALA A 2 42.75 3.65 39.13
CA ALA A 2 43.78 4.44 38.43
C ALA A 2 44.46 3.57 37.36
N ASP A 3 44.63 3.96 36.11
CA ASP A 3 44.33 5.19 35.40
C ASP A 3 44.43 4.88 33.89
N ARG A 4 43.77 5.70 33.06
CA ARG A 4 43.99 5.73 31.61
C ARG A 4 45.39 6.26 31.31
N LYS A 5 46.00 5.81 30.20
CA LYS A 5 46.82 6.66 29.32
C LYS A 5 47.01 6.04 27.93
N GLU A 6 46.88 6.92 26.93
CA GLU A 6 47.00 6.74 25.49
C GLU A 6 48.39 6.24 25.02
N PRO A 7 48.54 6.03 23.70
CA PRO A 7 49.41 6.96 22.98
C PRO A 7 48.86 7.49 21.65
N GLN A 8 48.94 8.82 21.52
CA GLN A 8 49.38 9.65 20.37
C GLN A 8 49.95 8.87 19.18
N ALA A 9 49.51 9.05 17.92
CA ALA A 9 49.50 10.23 17.03
C ALA A 9 50.33 9.85 15.79
N PHE A 10 49.73 9.97 14.59
CA PHE A 10 50.51 10.23 13.38
C PHE A 10 49.75 11.26 12.54
N ASP A 11 50.39 12.42 12.50
CA ASP A 11 50.11 13.59 11.70
C ASP A 11 50.51 13.33 10.23
N GLY A 12 49.85 14.03 9.30
CA GLY A 12 50.30 14.11 7.91
C GLY A 12 49.20 13.98 6.86
N LEU A 13 48.65 15.11 6.42
CA LEU A 13 48.89 15.67 5.08
C LEU A 13 47.74 16.58 4.60
N ARG A 14 48.05 17.87 4.66
CA ARG A 14 47.85 18.90 3.62
C ARG A 14 46.41 19.19 3.12
N HIS A 15 45.97 20.38 3.54
CA HIS A 15 45.28 21.37 2.70
C HIS A 15 45.56 21.18 1.21
N ASN A 16 44.48 20.96 0.46
CA ASN A 16 44.39 21.40 -0.92
C ASN A 16 43.09 22.20 -1.05
N ASP A 17 43.28 23.45 -1.47
CA ASP A 17 42.25 24.36 -1.93
C ASP A 17 41.33 23.69 -2.95
N ILE A 18 40.03 23.66 -2.67
CA ILE A 18 39.00 23.48 -3.71
C ILE A 18 38.04 24.65 -3.57
N SER A 19 38.20 25.53 -4.55
CA SER A 19 37.38 26.68 -4.94
C SER A 19 35.88 26.56 -4.62
N ASP A 20 35.37 27.64 -4.05
CA ASP A 20 33.98 28.07 -4.08
C ASP A 20 33.38 27.97 -5.49
N GLU A 21 32.54 26.96 -5.71
CA GLU A 21 31.42 27.06 -6.66
C GLU A 21 30.18 26.45 -5.99
N ARG A 22 29.33 27.33 -5.45
CA ARG A 22 27.96 26.99 -5.03
C ARG A 22 27.12 26.69 -6.28
N PRO A 23 26.40 25.56 -6.34
CA PRO A 23 25.16 25.51 -7.07
C PRO A 23 24.04 26.01 -6.15
N ASP A 24 23.61 27.24 -6.40
CA ASP A 24 22.33 27.77 -5.94
C ASP A 24 21.18 26.93 -6.54
N ASN A 25 20.07 26.81 -5.81
CA ASN A 25 18.80 26.15 -6.17
C ASN A 25 18.74 24.60 -6.09
N GLY A 26 18.90 24.07 -4.88
CA GLY A 26 18.33 22.77 -4.53
C GLY A 26 16.88 22.91 -4.10
N SER A 27 15.93 22.81 -5.04
CA SER A 27 14.51 22.63 -4.70
C SER A 27 14.37 21.36 -3.85
N THR A 28 13.88 21.51 -2.62
CA THR A 28 13.40 20.41 -1.78
C THR A 28 12.46 19.54 -2.59
N ILE A 29 12.90 18.32 -2.92
CA ILE A 29 12.01 17.31 -3.49
C ILE A 29 11.15 16.84 -2.34
N ASP A 30 9.86 17.18 -2.38
CA ASP A 30 8.83 16.70 -1.47
C ASP A 30 9.11 15.25 -1.04
N ALA A 31 9.41 15.09 0.25
CA ALA A 31 9.48 13.80 0.88
C ALA A 31 8.11 13.13 0.73
N GLN A 32 8.02 12.15 -0.17
CA GLN A 32 6.81 11.37 -0.33
C GLN A 32 6.67 10.43 0.86
N ASN A 33 5.93 10.91 1.87
CA ASN A 33 5.39 10.04 2.90
C ASN A 33 4.39 9.07 2.25
N PHE A 34 4.76 7.79 2.18
CA PHE A 34 3.89 6.70 1.71
C PHE A 34 2.96 6.17 2.82
N ALA A 35 2.62 7.01 3.80
CA ALA A 35 1.59 6.71 4.78
C ALA A 35 0.22 7.08 4.19
N TYR A 36 -0.53 6.08 3.74
CA TYR A 36 -1.91 6.29 3.30
C TYR A 36 -2.80 6.57 4.51
N SER A 37 -3.63 7.62 4.42
CA SER A 37 -4.65 7.87 5.44
C SER A 37 -5.58 6.66 5.57
N GLU A 38 -5.99 6.32 6.80
CA GLU A 38 -6.81 5.13 7.10
C GLU A 38 -8.10 5.08 6.26
N ASP A 39 -8.70 6.23 5.99
CA ASP A 39 -9.87 6.44 5.14
C ASP A 39 -9.66 5.99 3.68
N ARG A 40 -8.41 5.95 3.21
CA ARG A 40 -8.05 5.49 1.85
C ARG A 40 -7.68 4.01 1.76
N LYS A 41 -7.54 3.30 2.89
CA LYS A 41 -7.16 1.88 2.90
C LYS A 41 -8.29 0.96 2.40
N ILE A 42 -7.90 -0.12 1.72
CA ILE A 42 -8.77 -1.09 1.05
C ILE A 42 -9.32 -2.10 2.08
N GLY A 43 -10.64 -2.19 2.21
CA GLY A 43 -11.31 -3.19 3.05
C GLY A 43 -11.44 -4.57 2.38
N ILE A 44 -12.08 -5.53 3.05
CA ILE A 44 -12.26 -6.91 2.57
C ILE A 44 -12.85 -6.97 1.16
N THR A 45 -13.98 -6.31 0.92
CA THR A 45 -14.63 -6.32 -0.40
C THR A 45 -13.74 -5.74 -1.49
N GLY A 46 -13.04 -4.64 -1.19
CA GLY A 46 -12.09 -4.05 -2.12
C GLY A 46 -10.92 -4.97 -2.44
N ALA A 47 -10.41 -5.70 -1.44
CA ALA A 47 -9.33 -6.67 -1.61
C ALA A 47 -9.78 -7.90 -2.42
N VAL A 48 -11.03 -8.38 -2.24
CA VAL A 48 -11.61 -9.44 -3.08
C VAL A 48 -11.63 -8.99 -4.54
N PHE A 49 -12.20 -7.83 -4.85
CA PHE A 49 -12.24 -7.32 -6.22
C PHE A 49 -10.85 -7.03 -6.79
N LEU A 50 -9.90 -6.56 -5.98
CA LEU A 50 -8.52 -6.38 -6.41
C LEU A 50 -7.91 -7.69 -6.93
N ILE A 51 -8.15 -8.80 -6.22
CA ILE A 51 -7.68 -10.14 -6.61
C ILE A 51 -8.42 -10.62 -7.86
N LEU A 52 -9.76 -10.58 -7.85
CA LEU A 52 -10.60 -11.01 -8.98
C LEU A 52 -10.23 -10.29 -10.27
N ASN A 53 -9.99 -8.98 -10.20
CA ASN A 53 -9.72 -8.15 -11.36
C ASN A 53 -8.41 -8.50 -12.07
N LYS A 54 -7.40 -8.94 -11.31
CA LYS A 54 -6.11 -9.38 -11.86
C LYS A 54 -6.16 -10.85 -12.32
N MET A 55 -6.83 -11.72 -11.58
CA MET A 55 -6.98 -13.13 -11.96
C MET A 55 -7.78 -13.30 -13.26
N ILE A 56 -8.92 -12.63 -13.38
CA ILE A 56 -9.77 -12.73 -14.56
C ILE A 56 -9.13 -11.91 -15.69
N GLY A 57 -8.54 -12.62 -16.65
CA GLY A 57 -7.90 -12.07 -17.85
C GLY A 57 -8.04 -13.03 -19.01
N THR A 58 -7.10 -12.98 -19.96
CA THR A 58 -7.16 -13.85 -21.15
C THR A 58 -7.18 -15.34 -20.85
N GLY A 59 -6.63 -15.76 -19.71
CA GLY A 59 -6.46 -17.18 -19.36
C GLY A 59 -7.72 -17.99 -19.63
N ILE A 60 -8.81 -17.65 -18.95
CA ILE A 60 -10.09 -18.37 -19.10
C ILE A 60 -10.75 -18.24 -20.48
N PHE A 61 -10.37 -17.25 -21.29
CA PHE A 61 -10.94 -17.05 -22.62
C PHE A 61 -10.10 -17.67 -23.74
N SER A 62 -8.89 -18.16 -23.43
CA SER A 62 -7.91 -18.61 -24.44
C SER A 62 -7.29 -19.96 -24.09
N THR A 63 -6.81 -20.17 -22.86
CA THR A 63 -6.12 -21.40 -22.48
C THR A 63 -6.97 -22.68 -22.47
N PRO A 64 -8.32 -22.67 -22.40
CA PRO A 64 -9.10 -23.90 -22.60
C PRO A 64 -8.74 -24.64 -23.90
N SER A 65 -8.40 -23.89 -24.96
CA SER A 65 -7.93 -24.45 -26.23
C SER A 65 -6.64 -25.24 -26.06
N SER A 66 -5.60 -24.63 -25.50
CA SER A 66 -4.28 -25.25 -25.33
C SER A 66 -4.29 -26.41 -24.32
N ILE A 67 -5.08 -26.30 -23.26
CA ILE A 67 -5.25 -27.36 -22.26
C ILE A 67 -5.93 -28.58 -22.89
N PHE A 68 -7.00 -28.38 -23.67
CA PHE A 68 -7.67 -29.48 -24.34
C PHE A 68 -6.80 -30.09 -25.44
N ALA A 69 -6.09 -29.27 -26.23
CA ALA A 69 -5.14 -29.74 -27.23
C ALA A 69 -4.05 -30.66 -26.62
N ALA A 70 -3.56 -30.31 -25.43
CA ALA A 70 -2.58 -31.11 -24.70
C ALA A 70 -3.14 -32.44 -24.17
N THR A 71 -4.38 -32.46 -23.66
CA THR A 71 -4.94 -33.65 -22.98
C THR A 71 -5.69 -34.61 -23.89
N GLY A 72 -6.30 -34.11 -24.97
CA GLY A 72 -7.19 -34.89 -25.85
C GLY A 72 -8.45 -35.44 -25.15
N SER A 73 -8.73 -35.02 -23.92
CA SER A 73 -9.80 -35.55 -23.09
C SER A 73 -10.50 -34.44 -22.30
N VAL A 74 -11.82 -34.34 -22.44
CA VAL A 74 -12.68 -33.33 -21.83
C VAL A 74 -12.64 -33.43 -20.29
N GLY A 75 -12.78 -34.65 -19.77
CA GLY A 75 -12.77 -34.95 -18.35
C GLY A 75 -11.43 -34.63 -17.71
N ILE A 76 -10.32 -34.97 -18.39
CA ILE A 76 -8.97 -34.63 -17.91
C ILE A 76 -8.77 -33.11 -17.94
N SER A 77 -9.17 -32.40 -19.02
CA SER A 77 -9.06 -30.93 -19.06
C SER A 77 -9.80 -30.27 -17.89
N LEU A 78 -11.04 -30.69 -17.62
CA LEU A 78 -11.82 -30.18 -16.48
C LEU A 78 -11.15 -30.51 -15.14
N MET A 79 -10.56 -31.70 -15.00
CA MET A 79 -9.85 -32.07 -13.78
C MET A 79 -8.59 -31.25 -13.56
N LEU A 80 -7.85 -30.93 -14.63
CA LEU A 80 -6.70 -30.05 -14.52
C LEU A 80 -7.11 -28.64 -14.03
N TRP A 81 -8.29 -28.11 -14.41
CA TRP A 81 -8.79 -26.83 -13.88
C TRP A 81 -9.07 -26.88 -12.38
N VAL A 82 -9.63 -27.99 -11.89
CA VAL A 82 -9.85 -28.24 -10.45
C VAL A 82 -8.51 -28.38 -9.72
N ILE A 83 -7.57 -29.15 -10.28
CA ILE A 83 -6.21 -29.31 -9.76
C ILE A 83 -5.50 -27.94 -9.70
N GLY A 84 -5.65 -27.11 -10.73
CA GLY A 84 -5.12 -25.74 -10.76
C GLY A 84 -5.66 -24.87 -9.63
N GLY A 85 -6.97 -24.92 -9.38
CA GLY A 85 -7.58 -24.24 -8.24
C GLY A 85 -7.05 -24.75 -6.90
N PHE A 86 -6.92 -26.07 -6.75
CA PHE A 86 -6.33 -26.69 -5.56
C PHE A 86 -4.87 -26.27 -5.33
N LEU A 87 -4.02 -26.34 -6.36
CA LEU A 87 -2.62 -25.90 -6.29
C LEU A 87 -2.52 -24.40 -5.96
N THR A 88 -3.45 -23.59 -6.48
CA THR A 88 -3.55 -22.16 -6.15
C THR A 88 -3.89 -21.95 -4.67
N PHE A 89 -4.77 -22.77 -4.08
CA PHE A 89 -5.03 -22.74 -2.64
C PHE A 89 -3.82 -23.20 -1.81
N CYS A 90 -3.05 -24.18 -2.28
CA CYS A 90 -1.80 -24.56 -1.61
C CYS A 90 -0.79 -23.40 -1.61
N GLY A 91 -0.61 -22.73 -2.76
CA GLY A 91 0.22 -21.53 -2.86
C GLY A 91 -0.29 -20.37 -2.00
N LEU A 92 -1.60 -20.15 -1.98
CA LEU A 92 -2.23 -19.16 -1.11
C LEU A 92 -1.90 -19.43 0.36
N SER A 93 -1.98 -20.68 0.82
CA SER A 93 -1.67 -21.01 2.21
C SER A 93 -0.23 -20.62 2.57
N VAL A 94 0.75 -21.00 1.73
CA VAL A 94 2.17 -20.64 1.90
C VAL A 94 2.35 -19.11 1.97
N PHE A 95 1.68 -18.39 1.07
CA PHE A 95 1.76 -16.92 1.03
C PHE A 95 1.02 -16.24 2.17
N LEU A 96 -0.07 -16.81 2.69
CA LEU A 96 -0.77 -16.32 3.87
C LEU A 96 0.12 -16.45 5.10
N GLU A 97 0.82 -17.56 5.27
CA GLU A 97 1.74 -17.72 6.40
C GLU A 97 2.83 -16.63 6.39
N PHE A 98 3.43 -16.36 5.23
CA PHE A 98 4.40 -15.27 5.10
C PHE A 98 3.78 -13.88 5.23
N GLY A 99 2.71 -13.59 4.50
CA GLY A 99 2.09 -12.25 4.44
C GLY A 99 1.46 -11.82 5.75
N LEU A 100 1.02 -12.77 6.59
CA LEU A 100 0.49 -12.49 7.93
C LEU A 100 1.59 -12.35 8.98
N ALA A 101 2.73 -13.02 8.78
CA ALA A 101 3.92 -12.87 9.63
C ALA A 101 4.72 -11.60 9.29
N ILE A 102 4.77 -11.22 8.02
CA ILE A 102 5.52 -10.08 7.48
C ILE A 102 4.54 -9.18 6.72
N PRO A 103 3.72 -8.37 7.41
CA PRO A 103 2.65 -7.57 6.81
C PRO A 103 3.20 -6.30 6.13
N ARG A 104 4.13 -6.49 5.18
CA ARG A 104 4.80 -5.43 4.41
C ARG A 104 4.52 -5.63 2.93
N SER A 105 4.23 -4.54 2.23
CA SER A 105 4.13 -4.53 0.77
C SER A 105 5.44 -5.04 0.13
N GLY A 106 5.32 -5.92 -0.86
CA GLY A 106 6.48 -6.46 -1.60
C GLY A 106 6.43 -7.96 -1.88
N GLY A 107 5.50 -8.70 -1.27
CA GLY A 107 5.25 -10.13 -1.55
C GLY A 107 6.52 -10.99 -1.47
N GLU A 108 6.79 -11.75 -2.54
CA GLU A 108 7.91 -12.69 -2.64
C GLU A 108 9.26 -12.05 -2.32
N LYS A 109 9.44 -10.76 -2.64
CA LYS A 109 10.65 -10.01 -2.30
C LYS A 109 10.95 -10.09 -0.80
N ASN A 110 9.96 -9.74 0.02
CA ASN A 110 10.10 -9.72 1.48
C ASN A 110 10.30 -11.13 2.03
N TYR A 111 9.66 -12.12 1.41
CA TYR A 111 9.72 -13.52 1.84
C TYR A 111 11.09 -14.11 1.56
N LEU A 112 11.61 -13.90 0.35
CA LEU A 112 12.93 -14.34 -0.05
C LEU A 112 14.04 -13.63 0.72
N GLU A 113 13.93 -12.32 0.98
CA GLU A 113 14.91 -11.59 1.80
C GLU A 113 14.95 -12.09 3.25
N ARG A 114 13.80 -12.48 3.81
CA ARG A 114 13.72 -13.04 5.17
C ARG A 114 14.44 -14.39 5.28
N VAL A 115 14.34 -15.24 4.26
CA VAL A 115 14.90 -16.59 4.24
C VAL A 115 16.35 -16.60 3.74
N TYR A 116 16.59 -16.06 2.55
CA TYR A 116 17.87 -16.13 1.82
C TYR A 116 18.75 -14.91 2.10
N ARG A 117 19.20 -14.78 3.35
CA ARG A 117 19.97 -13.62 3.82
C ARG A 117 21.39 -13.53 3.28
N ARG A 118 21.96 -14.64 2.80
CA ARG A 118 23.34 -14.72 2.30
C ARG A 118 23.39 -15.44 0.94
N PRO A 119 24.05 -14.85 -0.07
CA PRO A 119 24.61 -13.49 -0.11
C PRO A 119 23.54 -12.40 -0.10
N ARG A 120 23.79 -11.27 0.59
CA ARG A 120 22.82 -10.16 0.69
C ARG A 120 22.44 -9.63 -0.71
N TYR A 121 21.15 -9.38 -0.94
CA TYR A 121 20.53 -8.95 -2.20
C TYR A 121 20.51 -9.95 -3.36
N LEU A 122 21.15 -11.11 -3.26
CA LEU A 122 21.17 -12.05 -4.38
C LEU A 122 19.75 -12.49 -4.76
N ALA A 123 18.96 -12.93 -3.78
CA ALA A 123 17.59 -13.37 -4.00
C ALA A 123 16.71 -12.23 -4.55
N THR A 124 16.89 -11.01 -4.03
CA THR A 124 16.21 -9.81 -4.52
C THR A 124 16.58 -9.50 -5.97
N CYS A 125 17.86 -9.61 -6.37
CA CYS A 125 18.30 -9.39 -7.74
C CYS A 125 17.76 -10.44 -8.72
N VAL A 126 17.69 -11.71 -8.30
CA VAL A 126 17.11 -12.81 -9.10
C VAL A 126 15.60 -12.59 -9.28
N LEU A 127 14.90 -12.19 -8.23
CA LEU A 127 13.48 -11.80 -8.33
C LEU A 127 13.30 -10.57 -9.22
N ALA A 128 14.13 -9.54 -9.04
CA ALA A 128 14.06 -8.29 -9.78
C ALA A 128 14.28 -8.52 -11.28
N SER A 129 15.24 -9.36 -11.68
CA SER A 129 15.47 -9.67 -13.10
C SER A 129 14.25 -10.33 -13.73
N GLN A 130 13.61 -11.28 -13.04
CA GLN A 130 12.34 -11.85 -13.49
C GLN A 130 11.25 -10.78 -13.61
N MET A 131 11.04 -9.98 -12.56
CA MET A 131 9.92 -9.05 -12.49
C MET A 131 10.04 -7.91 -13.51
N ILE A 132 11.26 -7.45 -13.76
CA ILE A 132 11.53 -6.37 -14.73
C ILE A 132 11.48 -6.90 -16.16
N LEU A 133 12.16 -8.01 -16.46
CA LEU A 133 12.34 -8.48 -17.84
C LEU A 133 11.21 -9.38 -18.33
N LEU A 134 10.52 -10.07 -17.40
CA LEU A 134 9.46 -11.03 -17.71
C LEU A 134 8.12 -10.66 -17.05
N GLY A 135 8.00 -9.50 -16.41
CA GLY A 135 6.75 -8.99 -15.85
C GLY A 135 5.96 -8.11 -16.82
N PHE A 136 5.53 -8.66 -17.96
CA PHE A 136 4.89 -7.92 -19.06
C PHE A 136 3.38 -8.17 -19.18
N SER A 137 2.68 -7.36 -19.99
CA SER A 137 1.25 -7.53 -20.31
C SER A 137 0.98 -8.03 -21.74
N SER A 138 1.97 -8.62 -22.41
CA SER A 138 1.92 -8.94 -23.85
C SER A 138 0.83 -9.95 -24.20
N GLY A 139 0.63 -11.01 -23.41
CA GLY A 139 -0.43 -12.01 -23.65
C GLY A 139 -1.84 -11.39 -23.63
N ASN A 140 -2.13 -10.59 -22.61
CA ASN A 140 -3.41 -9.87 -22.50
C ASN A 140 -3.61 -8.83 -23.61
N SER A 141 -2.54 -8.13 -23.99
CA SER A 141 -2.57 -7.14 -25.06
C SER A 141 -2.81 -7.81 -26.42
N LEU A 142 -2.13 -8.92 -26.72
CA LEU A 142 -2.30 -9.65 -27.97
C LEU A 142 -3.73 -10.17 -28.11
N ALA A 143 -4.28 -10.78 -27.06
CA ALA A 143 -5.66 -11.25 -27.09
C ALA A 143 -6.67 -10.11 -27.23
N PHE A 144 -6.43 -8.94 -26.64
CA PHE A 144 -7.23 -7.74 -26.91
C PHE A 144 -7.29 -7.47 -28.43
N GLY A 145 -6.13 -7.44 -29.11
CA GLY A 145 -6.06 -7.23 -30.55
C GLY A 145 -6.82 -8.29 -31.36
N ARG A 146 -6.60 -9.58 -31.05
CA ARG A 146 -7.27 -10.71 -31.73
C ARG A 146 -8.80 -10.65 -31.53
N TYR A 147 -9.26 -10.38 -30.32
CA TYR A 147 -10.71 -10.28 -30.05
C TYR A 147 -11.37 -9.08 -30.72
N ILE A 148 -10.68 -7.95 -30.85
CA ILE A 148 -11.19 -6.78 -31.61
C ILE A 148 -11.31 -7.12 -33.10
N LEU A 149 -10.30 -7.75 -33.69
CA LEU A 149 -10.36 -8.17 -35.10
C LEU A 149 -11.47 -9.20 -35.32
N PHE A 150 -11.59 -10.18 -34.43
CA PHE A 150 -12.65 -11.18 -34.51
C PHE A 150 -14.04 -10.54 -34.41
N ALA A 151 -14.23 -9.58 -33.48
CA ALA A 151 -15.48 -8.84 -33.35
C ALA A 151 -15.82 -7.97 -34.57
N SER A 152 -14.81 -7.55 -35.34
CA SER A 152 -14.98 -6.82 -36.60
C SER A 152 -15.38 -7.71 -37.79
N GLY A 153 -15.46 -9.04 -37.59
CA GLY A 153 -15.83 -10.01 -38.63
C GLY A 153 -14.66 -10.56 -39.43
N ARG A 154 -13.40 -10.38 -38.98
CA ARG A 154 -12.23 -10.99 -39.62
C ARG A 154 -12.15 -12.49 -39.26
N GLU A 155 -11.99 -13.33 -40.28
CA GLU A 155 -11.92 -14.79 -40.12
C GLU A 155 -10.59 -15.26 -39.52
N THR A 156 -9.48 -14.57 -39.82
CA THR A 156 -8.13 -14.85 -39.28
C THR A 156 -7.63 -13.70 -38.41
N PRO A 157 -8.10 -13.59 -37.15
CA PRO A 157 -7.77 -12.47 -36.29
C PRO A 157 -6.38 -12.63 -35.64
N ASP A 158 -5.30 -12.64 -36.43
CA ASP A 158 -3.92 -12.70 -35.96
C ASP A 158 -2.95 -11.95 -36.90
N GLY A 159 -1.67 -11.92 -36.57
CA GLY A 159 -0.62 -11.27 -37.34
C GLY A 159 -0.30 -9.85 -36.88
N TRP A 160 0.33 -9.06 -37.76
CA TRP A 160 0.80 -7.71 -37.43
C TRP A 160 -0.32 -6.73 -37.11
N GLU A 161 -1.51 -6.91 -37.69
CA GLU A 161 -2.68 -6.10 -37.36
C GLU A 161 -3.09 -6.28 -35.89
N ALA A 162 -3.20 -7.53 -35.42
CA ALA A 162 -3.55 -7.82 -34.03
C ALA A 162 -2.50 -7.25 -33.06
N ARG A 163 -1.22 -7.37 -33.41
CA ARG A 163 -0.11 -6.81 -32.64
C ARG A 163 -0.11 -5.29 -32.62
N GLY A 164 -0.43 -4.63 -33.72
CA GLY A 164 -0.59 -3.17 -33.78
C GLY A 164 -1.69 -2.68 -32.83
N ILE A 165 -2.85 -3.35 -32.83
CA ILE A 165 -3.95 -3.05 -31.89
C ILE A 165 -3.52 -3.33 -30.44
N ALA A 166 -2.78 -4.41 -30.21
CA ALA A 166 -2.23 -4.75 -28.91
C ALA A 166 -1.24 -3.70 -28.37
N VAL A 167 -0.36 -3.16 -29.22
CA VAL A 167 0.53 -2.03 -28.86
C VAL A 167 -0.29 -0.80 -28.47
N THR A 168 -1.35 -0.49 -29.22
CA THR A 168 -2.26 0.62 -28.88
C THR A 168 -2.94 0.39 -27.52
N CYS A 169 -3.34 -0.85 -27.21
CA CYS A 169 -3.95 -1.21 -25.93
C CYS A 169 -3.00 -0.96 -24.74
N VAL A 170 -1.77 -1.48 -24.78
CA VAL A 170 -0.80 -1.25 -23.69
C VAL A 170 -0.36 0.22 -23.61
N THR A 171 -0.22 0.90 -24.75
CA THR A 171 0.12 2.32 -24.79
C THR A 171 -0.96 3.16 -24.14
N PHE A 172 -2.24 2.89 -24.45
CA PHE A 172 -3.37 3.52 -23.79
C PHE A 172 -3.35 3.28 -22.28
N ALA A 173 -3.16 2.04 -21.83
CA ALA A 173 -3.12 1.71 -20.41
C ALA A 173 -2.01 2.46 -19.64
N VAL A 174 -0.81 2.50 -20.23
CA VAL A 174 0.36 3.18 -19.66
C VAL A 174 0.18 4.69 -19.64
N LEU A 175 -0.31 5.29 -20.72
CA LEU A 175 -0.61 6.73 -20.77
C LEU A 175 -1.70 7.13 -19.78
N MET A 176 -2.77 6.34 -19.69
CA MET A 176 -3.85 6.57 -18.74
C MET A 176 -3.35 6.59 -17.29
N HIS A 177 -2.53 5.61 -16.90
CA HIS A 177 -1.95 5.55 -15.56
C HIS A 177 -0.86 6.59 -15.32
N SER A 178 -0.17 7.04 -16.36
CA SER A 178 0.88 8.06 -16.26
C SER A 178 0.29 9.46 -16.13
N VAL A 179 -0.65 9.84 -16.99
CA VAL A 179 -1.18 11.22 -17.07
C VAL A 179 -2.38 11.43 -16.15
N THR A 180 -3.25 10.42 -16.02
CA THR A 180 -4.51 10.53 -15.28
C THR A 180 -4.71 9.35 -14.32
N PRO A 181 -3.83 9.15 -13.32
CA PRO A 181 -3.80 7.95 -12.48
C PRO A 181 -5.14 7.64 -11.80
N LYS A 182 -5.88 8.68 -11.35
CA LYS A 182 -7.21 8.52 -10.73
C LYS A 182 -8.24 7.91 -11.69
N TRP A 183 -8.24 8.32 -12.95
CA TRP A 183 -9.14 7.78 -13.97
C TRP A 183 -8.73 6.37 -14.39
N GLY A 184 -7.43 6.09 -14.49
CA GLY A 184 -6.93 4.73 -14.70
C GLY A 184 -7.45 3.76 -13.64
N ILE A 185 -7.41 4.15 -12.35
CA ILE A 185 -7.94 3.34 -11.24
C ILE A 185 -9.46 3.12 -11.38
N ARG A 186 -10.22 4.19 -11.62
CA ARG A 186 -11.68 4.09 -11.80
C ARG A 186 -12.04 3.16 -12.96
N LEU A 187 -11.35 3.30 -14.10
CA LEU A 187 -11.62 2.51 -15.29
C LEU A 187 -11.36 1.01 -15.04
N PHE A 188 -10.21 0.64 -14.49
CA PHE A 188 -9.93 -0.78 -14.28
C PHE A 188 -10.85 -1.38 -13.20
N ASN A 189 -11.29 -0.60 -12.20
CA ASN A 189 -12.28 -1.07 -11.21
C ASN A 189 -13.63 -1.37 -11.86
N VAL A 190 -14.13 -0.47 -12.72
CA VAL A 190 -15.38 -0.69 -13.47
C VAL A 190 -15.26 -1.90 -14.39
N LEU A 191 -14.17 -1.98 -15.16
CA LEU A 191 -13.91 -3.12 -16.02
C LEU A 191 -13.83 -4.42 -15.20
N GLY A 192 -13.26 -4.37 -14.00
CA GLY A 192 -13.21 -5.48 -13.06
C GLY A 192 -14.56 -6.12 -12.73
N VAL A 193 -15.54 -5.30 -12.34
CA VAL A 193 -16.92 -5.77 -12.10
C VAL A 193 -17.52 -6.35 -13.39
N PHE A 194 -17.31 -5.67 -14.52
CA PHE A 194 -17.78 -6.11 -15.83
C PHE A 194 -17.23 -7.49 -16.23
N LYS A 195 -16.00 -7.85 -15.87
CA LYS A 195 -15.43 -9.18 -16.13
C LYS A 195 -16.20 -10.30 -15.46
N VAL A 196 -16.58 -10.10 -14.19
CA VAL A 196 -17.37 -11.09 -13.44
C VAL A 196 -18.72 -11.29 -14.10
N VAL A 197 -19.36 -10.20 -14.55
CA VAL A 197 -20.64 -10.25 -15.28
C VAL A 197 -20.52 -11.04 -16.58
N ILE A 198 -19.47 -10.83 -17.38
CA ILE A 198 -19.24 -11.60 -18.62
C ILE A 198 -19.07 -13.09 -18.32
N LEU A 199 -18.30 -13.45 -17.28
CA LEU A 199 -18.13 -14.86 -16.91
C LEU A 199 -19.44 -15.50 -16.49
N LEU A 200 -20.24 -14.81 -15.67
CA LEU A 200 -21.58 -15.29 -15.31
C LEU A 200 -22.46 -15.45 -16.55
N PHE A 201 -22.39 -14.51 -17.50
CA PHE A 201 -23.11 -14.60 -18.76
C PHE A 201 -22.70 -15.84 -19.59
N ILE A 202 -21.40 -16.16 -19.66
CA ILE A 202 -20.91 -17.40 -20.30
C ILE A 202 -21.44 -18.64 -19.58
N VAL A 203 -21.37 -18.66 -18.24
CA VAL A 203 -21.84 -19.79 -17.43
C VAL A 203 -23.33 -20.05 -17.64
N PHE A 204 -24.18 -19.03 -17.52
CA PHE A 204 -25.62 -19.18 -17.74
C PHE A 204 -25.97 -19.55 -19.19
N SER A 205 -25.26 -18.99 -20.16
CA SER A 205 -25.39 -19.38 -21.57
C SER A 205 -24.96 -20.84 -21.79
N GLY A 206 -23.97 -21.32 -21.04
CA GLY A 206 -23.53 -22.72 -21.04
C GLY A 206 -24.59 -23.67 -20.50
N PHE A 207 -25.29 -23.30 -19.43
CA PHE A 207 -26.43 -24.08 -18.94
C PHE A 207 -27.58 -24.12 -19.96
N ALA A 208 -27.85 -23.00 -20.65
CA ALA A 208 -28.81 -22.99 -21.76
C ALA A 208 -28.35 -23.90 -22.91
N ALA A 209 -27.05 -23.94 -23.21
CA ALA A 209 -26.47 -24.82 -24.21
C ALA A 209 -26.67 -26.31 -23.86
N LEU A 210 -26.44 -26.68 -22.60
CA LEU A 210 -26.68 -28.03 -22.08
C LEU A 210 -28.16 -28.41 -22.14
N ALA A 211 -29.06 -27.45 -21.94
CA ALA A 211 -30.51 -27.62 -22.12
C ALA A 211 -30.94 -27.70 -23.60
N GLY A 212 -30.00 -27.63 -24.56
CA GLY A 212 -30.27 -27.77 -25.99
C GLY A 212 -30.44 -26.44 -26.75
N HIS A 213 -30.35 -25.29 -26.08
CA HIS A 213 -30.45 -23.97 -26.73
C HIS A 213 -29.12 -23.57 -27.38
N ARG A 214 -28.83 -24.17 -28.54
CA ARG A 214 -27.65 -23.93 -29.37
C ARG A 214 -28.07 -23.64 -30.80
N ARG A 215 -27.24 -22.89 -31.55
CA ARG A 215 -27.44 -22.68 -33.00
C ARG A 215 -26.70 -23.70 -33.85
N VAL A 216 -25.89 -24.54 -33.23
CA VAL A 216 -25.14 -25.64 -33.83
C VAL A 216 -25.62 -26.99 -33.28
N PRO A 217 -25.39 -28.11 -34.01
CA PRO A 217 -25.67 -29.45 -33.50
C PRO A 217 -24.99 -29.72 -32.15
N ASN A 218 -25.54 -30.63 -31.35
CA ASN A 218 -24.93 -31.04 -30.09
C ASN A 218 -23.53 -31.64 -30.37
N PRO A 219 -22.45 -31.12 -29.76
CA PRO A 219 -21.12 -31.67 -30.00
C PRO A 219 -20.86 -33.01 -29.29
N HIS A 220 -21.77 -33.47 -28.41
CA HIS A 220 -21.65 -34.78 -27.71
C HIS A 220 -20.35 -34.95 -26.90
N ASN A 221 -19.73 -33.84 -26.51
CA ASN A 221 -18.43 -33.82 -25.82
C ASN A 221 -18.43 -34.53 -24.45
N PHE A 222 -19.59 -34.66 -23.80
CA PHE A 222 -19.71 -35.24 -22.47
C PHE A 222 -20.01 -36.75 -22.46
N ASP A 223 -20.37 -37.34 -23.61
CA ASP A 223 -20.85 -38.74 -23.67
C ASP A 223 -19.75 -39.73 -23.24
N ASN A 224 -18.49 -39.44 -23.58
CA ASN A 224 -17.31 -40.23 -23.21
C ASN A 224 -16.19 -39.35 -22.66
N ALA A 225 -16.53 -38.47 -21.70
CA ALA A 225 -15.67 -37.36 -21.29
C ALA A 225 -14.22 -37.73 -20.92
N PHE A 226 -13.98 -38.90 -20.31
CA PHE A 226 -12.65 -39.34 -19.87
C PHE A 226 -11.85 -40.13 -20.90
N THR A 227 -12.39 -40.35 -22.10
CA THR A 227 -11.63 -40.99 -23.18
C THR A 227 -10.56 -40.02 -23.65
N ILE A 228 -9.33 -40.53 -23.81
CA ILE A 228 -8.25 -39.82 -24.47
C ILE A 228 -8.38 -40.10 -25.96
N GLU A 229 -8.57 -39.04 -26.73
CA GLU A 229 -8.70 -39.09 -28.18
C GLU A 229 -7.54 -38.32 -28.81
N ASP A 230 -6.95 -38.92 -29.84
CA ASP A 230 -5.98 -38.26 -30.71
C ASP A 230 -6.71 -37.82 -31.98
N GLY A 231 -6.57 -36.54 -32.34
CA GLY A 231 -7.27 -35.95 -33.47
C GLY A 231 -6.52 -34.78 -34.07
N ASP A 232 -7.16 -34.12 -35.03
CA ASP A 232 -6.55 -32.98 -35.74
C ASP A 232 -6.42 -31.77 -34.80
N GLY A 233 -5.21 -31.60 -34.24
CA GLY A 233 -4.83 -30.51 -33.34
C GLY A 233 -4.96 -30.82 -31.84
N TYR A 234 -5.26 -32.06 -31.44
CA TYR A 234 -5.36 -32.44 -30.02
C TYR A 234 -4.93 -33.90 -29.77
N GLY A 235 -4.62 -34.21 -28.50
CA GLY A 235 -4.08 -35.52 -28.11
C GLY A 235 -2.55 -35.50 -27.98
N GLY A 236 -1.96 -34.35 -27.67
CA GLY A 236 -0.50 -34.21 -27.60
C GLY A 236 0.18 -35.18 -26.62
N GLY A 237 -0.45 -35.47 -25.48
CA GLY A 237 0.01 -36.50 -24.54
C GLY A 237 1.42 -36.27 -23.96
N GLY A 238 1.87 -37.19 -23.11
CA GLY A 238 3.24 -37.15 -22.57
C GLY A 238 3.52 -36.03 -21.54
N ALA A 239 4.66 -36.15 -20.85
CA ALA A 239 4.99 -35.28 -19.72
C ALA A 239 5.07 -33.79 -20.10
N TYR A 240 5.59 -33.48 -21.30
CA TYR A 240 5.70 -32.11 -21.80
C TYR A 240 4.33 -31.45 -22.02
N ALA A 241 3.38 -32.12 -22.68
CA ALA A 241 2.07 -31.52 -22.95
C ALA A 241 1.30 -31.28 -21.65
N TYR A 242 1.34 -32.22 -20.69
CA TYR A 242 0.74 -32.03 -19.37
C TYR A 242 1.39 -30.90 -18.58
N SER A 243 2.72 -30.73 -18.68
CA SER A 243 3.41 -29.59 -18.07
C SER A 243 2.97 -28.26 -18.69
N ASN A 244 2.84 -28.18 -20.02
CA ASN A 244 2.34 -26.99 -20.68
C ASN A 244 0.88 -26.69 -20.34
N ALA A 245 0.03 -27.72 -20.25
CA ALA A 245 -1.35 -27.56 -19.80
C ALA A 245 -1.41 -26.97 -18.38
N LEU A 246 -0.58 -27.48 -17.46
CA LEU A 246 -0.49 -26.94 -16.10
C LEU A 246 0.07 -25.51 -16.06
N LEU A 247 1.07 -25.17 -16.89
CA LEU A 247 1.56 -23.79 -17.02
C LEU A 247 0.44 -22.84 -17.49
N ASN A 248 -0.35 -23.25 -18.48
CA ASN A 248 -1.49 -22.48 -18.98
C ASN A 248 -2.60 -22.32 -17.93
N ILE A 249 -2.82 -23.33 -17.09
CA ILE A 249 -3.76 -23.27 -15.98
C ILE A 249 -3.26 -22.31 -14.90
N ILE A 250 -1.99 -22.41 -14.51
CA ILE A 250 -1.38 -21.51 -13.53
C ILE A 250 -1.39 -20.08 -14.04
N TYR A 251 -1.13 -19.86 -15.33
CA TYR A 251 -1.31 -18.55 -15.96
C TYR A 251 -2.73 -18.01 -15.77
N SER A 252 -3.74 -18.85 -15.96
CA SER A 252 -5.15 -18.46 -15.80
C SER A 252 -5.51 -18.10 -14.36
N TYR A 253 -4.93 -18.78 -13.38
CA TYR A 253 -5.13 -18.49 -11.96
C TYR A 253 -4.20 -17.39 -11.41
N LYS A 254 -3.18 -16.95 -12.15
CA LYS A 254 -2.21 -15.96 -11.68
C LYS A 254 -2.87 -14.60 -11.44
N GLY A 255 -2.49 -13.92 -10.36
CA GLY A 255 -2.98 -12.59 -10.00
C GLY A 255 -3.39 -12.45 -8.53
N TRP A 256 -3.60 -13.56 -7.84
CA TRP A 256 -3.92 -13.57 -6.41
C TRP A 256 -2.79 -13.04 -5.53
N GLU A 257 -1.54 -13.15 -5.99
CA GLU A 257 -0.35 -12.65 -5.31
C GLU A 257 -0.38 -11.13 -5.12
N ASN A 258 -1.16 -10.40 -5.93
CA ASN A 258 -1.21 -8.94 -5.92
C ASN A 258 -1.71 -8.33 -4.60
N ALA A 259 -2.53 -9.06 -3.84
CA ALA A 259 -2.92 -8.62 -2.51
C ALA A 259 -1.70 -8.54 -1.55
N ASN A 260 -0.66 -9.35 -1.78
CA ASN A 260 0.59 -9.31 -1.03
C ASN A 260 1.51 -8.13 -1.43
N TYR A 261 1.26 -7.50 -2.58
CA TYR A 261 2.02 -6.31 -3.01
C TYR A 261 1.50 -5.01 -2.42
N VAL A 262 0.24 -4.99 -1.96
CA VAL A 262 -0.41 -3.80 -1.40
C VAL A 262 -0.89 -4.00 0.03
N VAL A 263 -0.23 -4.88 0.79
CA VAL A 263 -0.60 -5.22 2.18
C VAL A 263 -0.68 -3.98 3.06
N SER A 264 0.25 -3.03 2.88
CA SER A 264 0.28 -1.77 3.63
C SER A 264 -0.90 -0.83 3.29
N GLU A 265 -1.60 -1.07 2.19
CA GLU A 265 -2.80 -0.34 1.76
C GLU A 265 -4.10 -1.01 2.24
N LEU A 266 -4.04 -2.17 2.91
CA LEU A 266 -5.22 -2.88 3.40
C LEU A 266 -5.65 -2.39 4.80
N LYS A 267 -6.95 -2.27 5.03
CA LYS A 267 -7.51 -2.09 6.38
C LYS A 267 -7.38 -3.40 7.14
N HIS A 268 -6.85 -3.37 8.36
CA HIS A 268 -6.58 -4.58 9.16
C HIS A 268 -5.95 -5.73 8.34
N PRO A 269 -4.71 -5.55 7.82
CA PRO A 269 -4.13 -6.40 6.77
C PRO A 269 -4.24 -7.90 7.07
N LYS A 270 -4.03 -8.30 8.34
CA LYS A 270 -4.11 -9.70 8.75
C LYS A 270 -5.49 -10.31 8.52
N LYS A 271 -6.54 -9.64 8.98
CA LYS A 271 -7.93 -10.09 8.84
C LYS A 271 -8.39 -10.01 7.38
N THR A 272 -8.04 -8.93 6.71
CA THR A 272 -8.47 -8.69 5.33
C THR A 272 -7.88 -9.70 4.37
N LEU A 273 -6.58 -9.98 4.43
CA LEU A 273 -5.93 -10.94 3.55
C LEU A 273 -6.43 -12.37 3.79
N ALA A 274 -6.57 -12.77 5.06
CA ALA A 274 -7.05 -14.10 5.44
C ALA A 274 -8.49 -14.41 5.00
N ILE A 275 -9.32 -13.38 4.77
CA ILE A 275 -10.71 -13.54 4.32
C ILE A 275 -10.84 -13.33 2.80
N ALA A 276 -10.26 -12.24 2.29
CA ALA A 276 -10.47 -11.82 0.91
C ALA A 276 -9.84 -12.79 -0.10
N ALA A 277 -8.63 -13.29 0.18
CA ALA A 277 -7.92 -14.13 -0.78
C ALA A 277 -8.56 -15.52 -0.97
N PRO A 278 -8.96 -16.27 0.08
CA PRO A 278 -9.69 -17.51 -0.10
C PRO A 278 -11.03 -17.35 -0.83
N ILE A 279 -11.79 -16.29 -0.52
CA ILE A 279 -13.08 -16.00 -1.19
C ILE A 279 -12.86 -15.75 -2.68
N ALA A 280 -11.88 -14.92 -3.03
CA ALA A 280 -11.60 -14.59 -4.43
C ALA A 280 -11.13 -15.81 -5.22
N ILE A 281 -10.18 -16.59 -4.70
CA ILE A 281 -9.67 -17.79 -5.38
C ILE A 281 -10.76 -18.86 -5.51
N GLY A 282 -11.57 -19.07 -4.46
CA GLY A 282 -12.69 -20.00 -4.50
C GLY A 282 -13.74 -19.62 -5.54
N GLY A 283 -14.12 -18.34 -5.57
CA GLY A 283 -15.06 -17.81 -6.57
C GLY A 283 -14.54 -17.96 -8.01
N VAL A 284 -13.28 -17.63 -8.25
CA VAL A 284 -12.64 -17.80 -9.58
C VAL A 284 -12.59 -19.25 -9.99
N THR A 285 -12.22 -20.16 -9.08
CA THR A 285 -12.13 -21.60 -9.35
C THR A 285 -13.48 -22.14 -9.82
N ILE A 286 -14.57 -21.80 -9.12
CA ILE A 286 -15.93 -22.20 -9.50
C ILE A 286 -16.29 -21.64 -10.88
N LEU A 287 -16.09 -20.34 -11.10
CA LEU A 287 -16.41 -19.70 -12.39
C LEU A 287 -15.61 -20.28 -13.55
N TYR A 288 -14.33 -20.60 -13.34
CA TYR A 288 -13.47 -21.15 -14.37
C TYR A 288 -13.86 -22.57 -14.77
N VAL A 289 -14.15 -23.43 -13.79
CA VAL A 289 -14.63 -24.78 -14.07
C VAL A 289 -15.96 -24.72 -14.83
N LEU A 290 -16.91 -23.88 -14.38
CA LEU A 290 -18.21 -23.72 -15.04
C LEU A 290 -18.10 -23.10 -16.44
N ALA A 291 -17.19 -22.15 -16.66
CA ALA A 291 -16.96 -21.59 -17.98
C ALA A 291 -16.37 -22.64 -18.95
N ASN A 292 -15.48 -23.51 -18.48
CA ASN A 292 -14.99 -24.63 -19.30
C ASN A 292 -16.10 -25.63 -19.63
N VAL A 293 -16.98 -25.94 -18.67
CA VAL A 293 -18.19 -26.75 -18.95
C VAL A 293 -19.05 -26.07 -20.02
N ALA A 294 -19.23 -24.75 -19.96
CA ALA A 294 -19.95 -23.99 -20.98
C ALA A 294 -19.29 -24.12 -22.37
N TYR A 295 -17.97 -23.99 -22.47
CA TYR A 295 -17.26 -24.14 -23.73
C TYR A 295 -17.43 -25.55 -24.31
N PHE A 296 -17.24 -26.60 -23.51
CA PHE A 296 -17.45 -27.98 -23.95
C PHE A 296 -18.92 -28.28 -24.29
N ALA A 297 -19.89 -27.55 -23.73
CA ALA A 297 -21.30 -27.73 -24.07
C ALA A 297 -21.65 -27.21 -25.48
N ALA A 298 -20.87 -26.27 -26.03
CA ALA A 298 -21.24 -25.54 -27.24
C ALA A 298 -20.20 -25.61 -28.38
N ILE A 299 -18.95 -25.96 -28.11
CA ILE A 299 -17.87 -25.96 -29.10
C ILE A 299 -17.43 -27.42 -29.39
N PRO A 300 -17.43 -27.88 -30.66
CA PRO A 300 -16.85 -29.17 -31.03
C PRO A 300 -15.36 -29.29 -30.64
N LYS A 301 -14.90 -30.50 -30.30
CA LYS A 301 -13.51 -30.75 -29.84
C LYS A 301 -12.43 -30.22 -30.79
N SER A 302 -12.57 -30.49 -32.09
CA SER A 302 -11.64 -30.03 -33.13
C SER A 302 -11.54 -28.51 -33.21
N ASP A 303 -12.68 -27.84 -33.11
CA ASP A 303 -12.76 -26.39 -33.20
C ASP A 303 -12.16 -25.74 -31.95
N LEU A 304 -12.43 -26.32 -30.77
CA LEU A 304 -11.85 -25.87 -29.51
C LEU A 304 -10.32 -25.99 -29.54
N ALA A 305 -9.79 -27.12 -29.99
CA ALA A 305 -8.34 -27.35 -30.07
C ALA A 305 -7.61 -26.34 -30.97
N LYS A 306 -8.24 -25.92 -32.07
CA LYS A 306 -7.67 -24.98 -33.05
C LYS A 306 -7.99 -23.51 -32.78
N SER A 307 -8.84 -23.23 -31.79
CA SER A 307 -9.34 -21.88 -31.53
C SER A 307 -8.30 -20.93 -30.93
N GLU A 308 -7.21 -21.46 -30.37
CA GLU A 308 -6.15 -20.70 -29.70
C GLU A 308 -6.71 -19.62 -28.76
N VAL A 309 -6.63 -18.35 -29.15
CA VAL A 309 -6.98 -17.20 -28.30
C VAL A 309 -8.48 -16.91 -28.28
N ILE A 310 -9.25 -17.37 -29.28
CA ILE A 310 -10.63 -16.92 -29.53
C ILE A 310 -11.73 -17.88 -29.05
N VAL A 311 -11.47 -18.74 -28.04
CA VAL A 311 -12.43 -19.74 -27.51
C VAL A 311 -13.79 -19.12 -27.22
N ALA A 312 -13.82 -18.05 -26.44
CA ALA A 312 -15.07 -17.38 -26.07
C ALA A 312 -15.82 -16.78 -27.27
N GLY A 313 -15.09 -16.38 -28.32
CA GLY A 313 -15.69 -15.87 -29.56
C GLY A 313 -16.44 -16.97 -30.31
N LEU A 314 -15.83 -18.16 -30.41
CA LEU A 314 -16.49 -19.34 -30.98
C LEU A 314 -17.70 -19.76 -30.15
N PHE A 315 -17.59 -19.75 -28.83
CA PHE A 315 -18.71 -20.02 -27.92
C PHE A 315 -19.90 -19.10 -28.24
N PHE A 316 -19.67 -17.78 -28.32
CA PHE A 316 -20.74 -16.83 -28.61
C PHE A 316 -21.37 -17.05 -29.98
N ARG A 317 -20.57 -17.35 -31.02
CA ARG A 317 -21.09 -17.67 -32.35
C ARG A 317 -22.00 -18.90 -32.33
N ASN A 318 -21.61 -19.95 -31.59
CA ASN A 318 -22.36 -21.20 -31.53
C ASN A 318 -23.67 -21.09 -30.72
N ILE A 319 -23.76 -20.15 -29.77
CA ILE A 319 -24.96 -19.92 -28.96
C ILE A 319 -25.89 -18.86 -29.57
N PHE A 320 -25.34 -17.73 -30.00
CA PHE A 320 -26.13 -16.57 -30.42
C PHE A 320 -26.21 -16.40 -31.95
N GLY A 321 -25.48 -17.21 -32.71
CA GLY A 321 -25.46 -17.20 -34.17
C GLY A 321 -24.63 -16.06 -34.75
N GLU A 322 -24.92 -15.67 -35.99
CA GLU A 322 -24.13 -14.69 -36.74
C GLU A 322 -24.75 -13.28 -36.79
N SER A 323 -25.75 -12.98 -35.96
CA SER A 323 -26.32 -11.63 -35.89
C SER A 323 -25.23 -10.59 -35.59
N ALA A 324 -25.43 -9.34 -36.04
CA ALA A 324 -24.48 -8.25 -35.77
C ALA A 324 -24.22 -8.07 -34.26
N ALA A 325 -25.25 -8.26 -33.43
CA ALA A 325 -25.13 -8.25 -31.97
C ALA A 325 -24.25 -9.41 -31.46
N ALA A 326 -24.47 -10.64 -31.95
CA ALA A 326 -23.67 -11.81 -31.57
C ALA A 326 -22.20 -11.69 -31.99
N ARG A 327 -21.94 -11.16 -33.19
CA ARG A 327 -20.59 -10.90 -33.72
C ARG A 327 -19.82 -9.86 -32.88
N SER A 328 -20.53 -8.99 -32.14
CA SER A 328 -19.92 -7.97 -31.28
C SER A 328 -19.58 -8.45 -29.87
N LEU A 329 -20.18 -9.56 -29.39
CA LEU A 329 -19.91 -10.12 -28.05
C LEU A 329 -18.42 -10.40 -27.75
N PRO A 330 -17.58 -10.83 -28.70
CA PRO A 330 -16.14 -10.99 -28.47
C PRO A 330 -15.44 -9.67 -28.07
N ALA A 331 -16.00 -8.50 -28.40
CA ALA A 331 -15.48 -7.21 -27.93
C ALA A 331 -15.60 -7.05 -26.40
N PHE A 332 -16.54 -7.73 -25.75
CA PHE A 332 -16.62 -7.76 -24.29
C PHE A 332 -15.42 -8.50 -23.68
N VAL A 333 -14.95 -9.55 -24.35
CA VAL A 333 -13.71 -10.25 -23.96
C VAL A 333 -12.49 -9.37 -24.20
N ALA A 334 -12.46 -8.60 -25.30
CA ALA A 334 -11.42 -7.59 -25.50
C ALA A 334 -11.42 -6.57 -24.34
N LEU A 335 -12.56 -5.99 -23.96
CA LEU A 335 -12.65 -5.07 -22.83
C LEU A 335 -12.19 -5.70 -21.50
N SER A 336 -12.48 -6.98 -21.28
CA SER A 336 -11.92 -7.75 -20.15
C SER A 336 -10.39 -7.79 -20.18
N ASN A 337 -9.80 -8.07 -21.36
CA ASN A 337 -8.36 -8.09 -21.54
C ASN A 337 -7.72 -6.71 -21.31
N LEU A 338 -8.35 -5.63 -21.79
CA LEU A 338 -7.92 -4.25 -21.49
C LEU A 338 -7.91 -3.97 -19.98
N GLY A 339 -8.96 -4.40 -19.27
CA GLY A 339 -9.03 -4.27 -17.82
C GLY A 339 -7.88 -5.02 -17.12
N ASN A 340 -7.44 -6.16 -17.65
CA ASN A 340 -6.28 -6.89 -17.14
C ASN A 340 -4.97 -6.14 -17.42
N VAL A 341 -4.77 -5.64 -18.65
CA VAL A 341 -3.59 -4.84 -19.02
C VAL A 341 -3.45 -3.60 -18.11
N LEU A 342 -4.55 -2.90 -17.81
CA LEU A 342 -4.55 -1.79 -16.84
C LEU A 342 -4.11 -2.25 -15.45
N ALA A 343 -4.69 -3.33 -14.92
CA ALA A 343 -4.38 -3.85 -13.59
C ALA A 343 -2.92 -4.33 -13.46
N VAL A 344 -2.40 -5.04 -14.46
CA VAL A 344 -1.01 -5.52 -14.49
C VAL A 344 -0.04 -4.35 -14.61
N SER A 345 -0.29 -3.40 -15.53
CA SER A 345 0.54 -2.20 -15.68
C SER A 345 0.57 -1.37 -14.40
N PHE A 346 -0.58 -1.25 -13.73
CA PHE A 346 -0.68 -0.57 -12.43
C PHE A 346 0.24 -1.25 -11.40
N ALA A 347 0.07 -2.55 -11.16
CA ALA A 347 0.83 -3.27 -10.13
C ALA A 347 2.34 -3.32 -10.42
N HIS A 348 2.73 -3.65 -11.65
CA HIS A 348 4.14 -3.78 -12.03
C HIS A 348 4.89 -2.45 -11.97
N ALA A 349 4.25 -1.32 -12.28
CA ALA A 349 4.90 -0.02 -12.16
C ALA A 349 5.28 0.32 -10.71
N ARG A 350 4.47 -0.06 -9.71
CA ARG A 350 4.79 0.17 -8.30
C ARG A 350 5.95 -0.74 -7.88
N LEU A 351 5.90 -2.01 -8.28
CA LEU A 351 6.99 -2.96 -8.01
C LEU A 351 8.31 -2.47 -8.61
N ASN A 352 8.32 -2.06 -9.88
CA ASN A 352 9.49 -1.51 -10.55
C ASN A 352 10.00 -0.24 -9.85
N GLN A 353 9.09 0.62 -9.39
CA GLN A 353 9.43 1.83 -8.62
C GLN A 353 10.05 1.48 -7.26
N GLU A 354 9.54 0.48 -6.53
CA GLU A 354 10.11 0.04 -5.25
C GLU A 354 11.51 -0.57 -5.44
N LEU A 355 11.71 -1.40 -6.46
CA LEU A 355 13.03 -1.92 -6.83
C LEU A 355 13.99 -0.76 -7.20
N ALA A 356 13.48 0.28 -7.86
CA ALA A 356 14.26 1.46 -8.19
C ALA A 356 14.67 2.27 -6.94
N LYS A 357 13.75 2.45 -5.98
CA LYS A 357 14.01 3.18 -4.73
C LYS A 357 15.13 2.53 -3.90
N GLU A 358 15.26 1.21 -3.97
CA GLU A 358 16.35 0.46 -3.32
C GLU A 358 17.71 0.55 -4.03
N GLY A 359 17.81 1.34 -5.10
CA GLY A 359 19.07 1.49 -5.83
C GLY A 359 19.44 0.29 -6.70
N MET A 360 18.49 -0.64 -6.91
CA MET A 360 18.77 -1.89 -7.63
C MET A 360 18.78 -1.73 -9.15
N LEU A 361 18.24 -0.63 -9.69
CA LEU A 361 18.18 -0.37 -11.12
C LEU A 361 19.27 0.63 -11.54
N PRO A 362 19.89 0.47 -12.72
CA PRO A 362 20.69 1.54 -13.29
C PRO A 362 19.80 2.78 -13.48
N PHE A 363 20.32 3.96 -13.16
CA PHE A 363 19.54 5.20 -13.13
C PHE A 363 18.32 5.14 -12.19
N SER A 364 18.45 4.43 -11.06
CA SER A 364 17.39 4.25 -10.04
C SER A 364 16.58 5.50 -9.71
N ARG A 365 17.19 6.69 -9.65
CA ARG A 365 16.47 7.95 -9.41
C ARG A 365 15.42 8.27 -10.47
N PHE A 366 15.70 7.97 -11.73
CA PHE A 366 14.75 8.18 -12.84
C PHE A 366 13.56 7.23 -12.72
N TRP A 367 13.81 5.93 -12.52
CA TRP A 367 12.77 4.90 -12.39
C TRP A 367 11.96 5.02 -11.09
N ALA A 368 12.56 5.57 -10.03
CA ALA A 368 11.89 5.82 -8.76
C ALA A 368 10.99 7.07 -8.78
N SER A 369 11.15 7.95 -9.78
CA SER A 369 10.49 9.26 -9.84
C SER A 369 8.97 9.16 -10.00
N ASN A 370 8.26 10.12 -9.40
CA ASN A 370 6.83 10.36 -9.61
C ASN A 370 6.55 11.61 -10.47
N LYS A 371 7.58 12.30 -10.93
CA LYS A 371 7.45 13.45 -11.83
C LYS A 371 7.21 12.98 -13.27
N PRO A 372 6.46 13.73 -14.10
CA PRO A 372 5.85 15.04 -13.80
C PRO A 372 4.41 14.98 -13.26
N PHE A 373 3.72 13.84 -13.37
CA PHE A 373 2.27 13.74 -13.17
C PHE A 373 1.83 13.21 -11.79
N ASN A 374 2.72 13.18 -10.80
CA ASN A 374 2.50 12.51 -9.50
C ASN A 374 2.06 11.04 -9.66
N ALA A 375 2.69 10.35 -10.62
CA ALA A 375 2.48 8.95 -10.94
C ALA A 375 3.81 8.31 -11.33
N PRO A 376 3.98 6.97 -11.19
CA PRO A 376 5.22 6.27 -11.53
C PRO A 376 5.39 6.12 -13.05
N ALA A 377 5.42 7.24 -13.79
CA ALA A 377 5.39 7.28 -15.25
C ALA A 377 6.65 6.65 -15.87
N SER A 378 7.83 6.84 -15.27
CA SER A 378 9.06 6.19 -15.73
C SER A 378 9.03 4.68 -15.51
N ALA A 379 8.53 4.20 -14.37
CA ALA A 379 8.37 2.77 -14.11
C ALA A 379 7.28 2.13 -15.01
N LEU A 380 6.20 2.85 -15.31
CA LEU A 380 5.21 2.46 -16.33
C LEU A 380 5.82 2.37 -17.72
N PHE A 381 6.72 3.30 -18.06
CA PHE A 381 7.45 3.28 -19.32
C PHE A 381 8.38 2.07 -19.42
N LEU A 382 9.05 1.68 -18.34
CA LEU A 382 9.84 0.44 -18.30
C LEU A 382 8.96 -0.79 -18.59
N HIS A 383 7.80 -0.88 -17.95
CA HIS A 383 6.80 -1.94 -18.18
C HIS A 383 6.33 -1.96 -19.65
N TRP A 384 6.11 -0.77 -20.23
CA TRP A 384 5.72 -0.61 -21.62
C TRP A 384 6.80 -1.12 -22.58
N ILE A 385 8.07 -0.75 -22.39
CA ILE A 385 9.20 -1.19 -23.22
C ILE A 385 9.23 -2.71 -23.27
N VAL A 386 9.25 -3.36 -22.10
CA VAL A 386 9.37 -4.82 -22.01
C VAL A 386 8.15 -5.49 -22.64
N THR A 387 6.95 -4.95 -22.40
CA THR A 387 5.71 -5.47 -23.00
C THR A 387 5.71 -5.37 -24.53
N VAL A 388 6.16 -4.26 -25.09
CA VAL A 388 6.22 -4.05 -26.55
C VAL A 388 7.30 -4.92 -27.18
N VAL A 389 8.47 -5.03 -26.55
CA VAL A 389 9.56 -5.92 -27.03
C VAL A 389 9.07 -7.37 -27.09
N VAL A 390 8.47 -7.89 -26.02
CA VAL A 390 7.97 -9.27 -26.00
C VAL A 390 6.79 -9.49 -26.95
N LEU A 391 6.04 -8.43 -27.27
CA LEU A 391 4.93 -8.50 -28.22
C LEU A 391 5.39 -8.50 -29.69
N LEU A 392 6.48 -7.78 -30.01
CA LEU A 392 6.93 -7.58 -31.40
C LEU A 392 8.14 -8.44 -31.78
N ALA A 393 9.00 -8.82 -30.84
CA ALA A 393 10.22 -9.58 -31.10
C ALA A 393 9.98 -11.02 -31.60
N PRO A 394 9.01 -11.79 -31.05
CA PRO A 394 8.71 -13.11 -31.59
C PRO A 394 8.14 -12.98 -33.01
N PRO A 395 8.51 -13.83 -34.00
CA PRO A 395 7.93 -13.79 -35.34
C PRO A 395 6.40 -13.95 -35.33
N ALA A 396 5.73 -13.45 -36.37
CA ALA A 396 4.28 -13.62 -36.52
C ALA A 396 3.94 -15.12 -36.65
N GLY A 397 3.05 -15.61 -35.81
CA GLY A 397 2.71 -17.03 -35.63
C GLY A 397 2.01 -17.27 -34.29
N PRO A 398 1.81 -18.53 -33.86
CA PRO A 398 1.12 -18.91 -32.61
C PRO A 398 1.98 -18.60 -31.36
N ALA A 399 2.42 -17.34 -31.24
CA ALA A 399 3.28 -16.86 -30.18
C ALA A 399 2.56 -16.70 -28.83
N TYR A 400 1.23 -16.85 -28.79
CA TYR A 400 0.47 -16.65 -27.55
C TYR A 400 0.91 -17.63 -26.45
N ASN A 401 0.93 -18.93 -26.73
CA ASN A 401 1.35 -19.95 -25.76
C ASN A 401 2.81 -19.74 -25.33
N PHE A 402 3.69 -19.39 -26.28
CA PHE A 402 5.07 -19.04 -25.98
C PHE A 402 5.18 -17.84 -25.02
N ILE A 403 4.45 -16.75 -25.28
CA ILE A 403 4.42 -15.55 -24.43
C ILE A 403 3.86 -15.88 -23.03
N VAL A 404 2.79 -16.68 -22.96
CA VAL A 404 2.17 -17.13 -21.71
C VAL A 404 3.15 -17.98 -20.88
N ASN A 405 3.82 -18.93 -21.53
CA ASN A 405 4.78 -19.81 -20.87
C ASN A 405 6.01 -19.02 -20.40
N LEU A 406 6.52 -18.09 -21.22
CA LEU A 406 7.65 -17.22 -20.87
C LEU A 406 7.37 -16.34 -19.64
N TYR A 407 6.11 -15.89 -19.46
CA TYR A 407 5.67 -15.14 -18.28
C TYR A 407 5.49 -16.01 -17.02
N THR A 408 5.06 -17.27 -17.21
CA THR A 408 4.60 -18.12 -16.11
C THR A 408 5.71 -18.99 -15.53
N TYR A 409 6.52 -19.58 -16.41
CA TYR A 409 7.57 -20.56 -16.08
C TYR A 409 8.60 -20.07 -15.04
N PRO A 410 9.18 -18.85 -15.14
CA PRO A 410 10.15 -18.38 -14.15
C PRO A 410 9.58 -18.32 -12.73
N GLY A 411 8.28 -18.06 -12.61
CA GLY A 411 7.57 -18.02 -11.34
C GLY A 411 7.59 -19.36 -10.61
N SER A 412 7.68 -20.49 -11.33
CA SER A 412 7.79 -21.82 -10.70
C SER A 412 9.08 -21.97 -9.90
N TRP A 413 10.20 -21.40 -10.37
CA TRP A 413 11.45 -21.38 -9.60
C TRP A 413 11.34 -20.51 -8.34
N ILE A 414 10.85 -19.28 -8.48
CA ILE A 414 10.67 -18.36 -7.36
C ILE A 414 9.73 -18.93 -6.30
N ASN A 415 8.58 -19.45 -6.71
CA ASN A 415 7.61 -20.06 -5.80
C ASN A 415 8.16 -21.35 -5.16
N GLY A 416 8.97 -22.11 -5.88
CA GLY A 416 9.75 -23.22 -5.33
C GLY A 416 10.67 -22.77 -4.19
N PHE A 417 11.45 -21.71 -4.39
CA PHE A 417 12.32 -21.15 -3.36
C PHE A 417 11.54 -20.54 -2.18
N VAL A 418 10.44 -19.82 -2.43
CA VAL A 418 9.57 -19.30 -1.35
C VAL A 418 9.04 -20.45 -0.50
N THR A 419 8.54 -21.51 -1.11
CA THR A 419 7.97 -22.67 -0.40
C THR A 419 9.03 -23.48 0.35
N ALA A 420 10.18 -23.73 -0.29
CA ALA A 420 11.32 -24.37 0.37
C ALA A 420 11.82 -23.53 1.55
N GLY A 421 11.81 -22.21 1.42
CA GLY A 421 12.10 -21.27 2.49
C GLY A 421 11.14 -21.37 3.68
N LEU A 422 9.83 -21.50 3.42
CA LEU A 422 8.85 -21.71 4.49
C LEU A 422 9.10 -23.02 5.24
N ILE A 423 9.33 -24.11 4.49
CA ILE A 423 9.65 -25.41 5.07
C ILE A 423 10.91 -25.30 5.94
N TYR A 424 11.95 -24.61 5.46
CA TYR A 424 13.16 -24.35 6.26
C TYR A 424 12.82 -23.61 7.57
N LEU A 425 11.97 -22.59 7.53
CA LEU A 425 11.55 -21.83 8.72
C LEU A 425 10.76 -22.70 9.72
N HIS A 426 9.93 -23.64 9.25
CA HIS A 426 9.22 -24.59 10.12
C HIS A 426 10.17 -25.56 10.83
N TYR A 427 11.21 -26.05 10.13
CA TYR A 427 12.15 -27.02 10.70
C TYR A 427 13.25 -26.38 11.56
N LYS A 428 13.72 -25.19 11.20
CA LYS A 428 14.85 -24.56 11.86
C LYS A 428 14.41 -23.78 13.10
N LYS A 429 14.41 -24.45 14.26
CA LYS A 429 14.05 -23.86 15.57
C LYS A 429 14.78 -22.55 15.90
N SER A 430 16.03 -22.37 15.47
CA SER A 430 16.79 -21.13 15.72
C SER A 430 16.21 -19.90 15.04
N GLU A 431 15.31 -20.05 14.06
CA GLU A 431 14.66 -18.94 13.37
C GLU A 431 13.48 -18.35 14.14
N ASN A 432 12.98 -19.02 15.19
CA ASN A 432 11.82 -18.61 16.01
C ASN A 432 10.64 -18.10 15.16
N TRP A 433 10.33 -18.81 14.08
CA TRP A 433 9.29 -18.40 13.14
C TRP A 433 7.90 -18.54 13.77
N THR A 434 7.15 -17.44 13.77
CA THR A 434 5.76 -17.41 14.24
C THR A 434 4.89 -16.67 13.22
N SER A 435 3.70 -17.21 12.97
CA SER A 435 2.71 -16.60 12.09
C SER A 435 1.30 -16.82 12.62
N PRO A 436 0.36 -15.88 12.44
CA PRO A 436 -1.06 -16.10 12.72
C PRO A 436 -1.70 -17.21 11.89
N TRP A 437 -1.09 -17.59 10.77
CA TRP A 437 -1.54 -18.69 9.91
C TRP A 437 -0.44 -19.73 9.80
N HIS A 438 -0.79 -20.99 9.99
CA HIS A 438 0.16 -22.09 9.92
C HIS A 438 -0.20 -23.03 8.78
N THR A 439 0.64 -23.08 7.75
CA THR A 439 0.49 -23.99 6.61
C THR A 439 0.95 -25.38 7.01
N TYR A 440 0.05 -26.35 6.92
CA TYR A 440 0.39 -27.74 7.16
C TYR A 440 1.44 -28.25 6.17
N LEU A 441 2.43 -28.98 6.67
CA LEU A 441 3.55 -29.50 5.88
C LEU A 441 3.14 -30.25 4.59
N PRO A 442 2.11 -31.12 4.58
CA PRO A 442 1.66 -31.76 3.33
C PRO A 442 1.26 -30.77 2.24
N ILE A 443 0.66 -29.63 2.60
CA ILE A 443 0.25 -28.57 1.66
C ILE A 443 1.50 -27.92 1.05
N SER A 444 2.49 -27.58 1.89
CA SER A 444 3.77 -27.03 1.43
C SER A 444 4.53 -28.00 0.53
N ILE A 445 4.53 -29.30 0.86
CA ILE A 445 5.18 -30.34 0.05
C ILE A 445 4.50 -30.47 -1.31
N ILE A 446 3.16 -30.55 -1.36
CA ILE A 446 2.43 -30.64 -2.63
C ILE A 446 2.73 -29.44 -3.52
N TYR A 447 2.69 -28.23 -2.95
CA TYR A 447 2.99 -27.02 -3.71
C TYR A 447 4.45 -26.96 -4.18
N LEU A 448 5.40 -27.38 -3.35
CA LEU A 448 6.81 -27.46 -3.72
C LEU A 448 7.04 -28.46 -4.86
N LEU A 449 6.47 -29.67 -4.76
CA LEU A 449 6.58 -30.70 -5.79
C LEU A 449 5.96 -30.25 -7.12
N ALA A 450 4.81 -29.58 -7.08
CA ALA A 450 4.20 -29.01 -8.26
C ALA A 450 5.11 -27.95 -8.92
N ASN A 451 5.72 -27.06 -8.15
CA ASN A 451 6.65 -26.06 -8.68
C ASN A 451 7.94 -26.70 -9.23
N ILE A 452 8.47 -27.75 -8.60
CA ILE A 452 9.63 -28.50 -9.10
C ILE A 452 9.29 -29.20 -10.43
N PHE A 453 8.11 -29.83 -10.51
CA PHE A 453 7.61 -30.45 -11.74
C PHE A 453 7.59 -29.43 -12.89
N LEU A 454 7.01 -28.25 -12.66
CA LEU A 454 6.91 -27.18 -13.67
C LEU A 454 8.26 -26.53 -14.01
N ALA A 455 9.23 -26.58 -13.09
CA ALA A 455 10.57 -26.06 -13.32
C ALA A 455 11.41 -26.98 -14.20
N LEU A 456 11.26 -28.30 -14.04
CA LEU A 456 12.12 -29.31 -14.66
C LEU A 456 11.52 -29.95 -15.91
N VAL A 457 10.23 -30.31 -15.89
CA VAL A 457 9.59 -31.07 -16.98
C VAL A 457 9.55 -30.33 -18.32
N PRO A 458 9.42 -28.98 -18.39
CA PRO A 458 9.54 -28.26 -19.66
C PRO A 458 10.86 -28.47 -20.44
N PHE A 459 11.92 -28.98 -19.79
CA PHE A 459 13.17 -29.34 -20.48
C PHE A 459 13.14 -30.74 -21.11
N ILE A 460 12.12 -31.55 -20.82
CA ILE A 460 11.94 -32.86 -21.42
C ILE A 460 11.34 -32.65 -22.82
N PRO A 461 11.96 -33.22 -23.87
CA PRO A 461 11.45 -33.08 -25.24
C PRO A 461 10.05 -33.69 -25.38
N PRO A 462 9.16 -33.09 -26.19
CA PRO A 462 7.91 -33.72 -26.58
C PRO A 462 8.16 -34.97 -27.43
N ASP A 463 7.21 -35.91 -27.41
CA ASP A 463 7.26 -37.13 -28.25
C ASP A 463 7.04 -36.83 -29.75
N GLY A 464 6.55 -35.61 -30.08
CA GLY A 464 6.29 -35.13 -31.44
C GLY A 464 7.31 -34.10 -31.96
N ASP A 465 6.87 -33.21 -32.85
CA ASP A 465 7.74 -32.16 -33.40
C ASP A 465 8.21 -31.20 -32.28
N TRP A 466 9.54 -31.12 -32.12
CA TRP A 466 10.22 -30.25 -31.16
C TRP A 466 9.94 -28.75 -31.39
N ASN A 467 9.39 -28.38 -32.54
CA ASN A 467 9.01 -27.03 -32.94
C ASN A 467 7.52 -26.90 -33.35
N ALA A 468 6.65 -27.82 -32.91
CA ALA A 468 5.24 -27.89 -33.31
C ALA A 468 4.46 -26.56 -33.16
N ASP A 469 4.75 -25.80 -32.09
CA ASP A 469 4.11 -24.51 -31.79
C ASP A 469 4.82 -23.32 -32.48
N GLY A 470 5.68 -23.57 -33.48
CA GLY A 470 6.48 -22.55 -34.17
C GLY A 470 7.67 -22.01 -33.38
N TYR A 471 7.83 -22.46 -32.12
CA TYR A 471 8.99 -22.19 -31.27
C TYR A 471 9.53 -23.49 -30.69
N PRO A 472 10.87 -23.68 -30.65
CA PRO A 472 11.43 -24.87 -30.04
C PRO A 472 11.04 -24.99 -28.57
N TYR A 473 10.65 -26.18 -28.15
CA TYR A 473 10.10 -26.45 -26.82
C TYR A 473 10.96 -25.93 -25.66
N TYR A 474 12.30 -25.96 -25.83
CA TYR A 474 13.27 -25.54 -24.83
C TYR A 474 13.51 -24.02 -24.77
N VAL A 475 13.00 -23.21 -25.72
CA VAL A 475 13.32 -21.76 -25.75
C VAL A 475 12.78 -21.05 -24.52
N PHE A 476 11.49 -21.21 -24.19
CA PHE A 476 10.93 -20.51 -23.04
C PHE A 476 11.56 -20.92 -21.70
N PRO A 477 11.85 -22.21 -21.40
CA PRO A 477 12.51 -22.54 -20.14
C PRO A 477 13.97 -22.09 -20.10
N VAL A 478 14.70 -22.16 -21.22
CA VAL A 478 16.08 -21.65 -21.31
C VAL A 478 16.12 -20.13 -21.10
N VAL A 479 15.25 -19.37 -21.77
CA VAL A 479 15.17 -17.91 -21.60
C VAL A 479 14.75 -17.56 -20.17
N GLY A 480 13.76 -18.26 -19.60
CA GLY A 480 13.31 -18.05 -18.23
C GLY A 480 14.41 -18.27 -17.20
N VAL A 481 15.13 -19.39 -17.28
CA VAL A 481 16.30 -19.65 -16.41
C VAL A 481 17.43 -18.66 -16.69
N GLY A 482 17.69 -18.32 -17.94
CA GLY A 482 18.70 -17.33 -18.34
C GLY A 482 18.46 -15.95 -17.69
N VAL A 483 17.20 -15.49 -17.62
CA VAL A 483 16.83 -14.25 -16.94
C VAL A 483 17.06 -14.34 -15.41
N LEU A 484 16.78 -15.47 -14.79
CA LEU A 484 17.07 -15.68 -13.36
C LEU A 484 18.59 -15.65 -13.10
N ILE A 485 19.38 -16.34 -13.93
CA ILE A 485 20.85 -16.31 -13.87
C ILE A 485 21.38 -14.90 -14.08
N LEU A 486 20.82 -14.14 -15.02
CA LEU A 486 21.19 -12.75 -15.28
C LEU A 486 21.03 -11.88 -14.03
N GLY A 487 20.04 -12.14 -13.18
CA GLY A 487 19.90 -11.47 -11.89
C GLY A 487 21.10 -11.73 -10.96
N GLY A 488 21.62 -12.96 -10.93
CA GLY A 488 22.85 -13.31 -10.19
C GLY A 488 24.12 -12.71 -10.79
N VAL A 489 24.21 -12.64 -12.12
CA VAL A 489 25.30 -11.96 -12.83
C VAL A 489 25.29 -10.46 -12.52
N TYR A 490 24.11 -9.83 -12.62
CA TYR A 490 23.92 -8.43 -12.28
C TYR A 490 24.27 -8.14 -10.82
N TRP A 491 23.82 -8.99 -9.89
CA TRP A 491 24.20 -8.90 -8.48
C TRP A 491 25.72 -8.92 -8.29
N SER A 492 26.43 -9.81 -8.98
CA SER A 492 27.89 -9.91 -8.90
C SER A 492 28.55 -8.64 -9.41
N PHE A 493 28.06 -8.10 -10.52
CA PHE A 493 28.55 -6.84 -11.08
C PHE A 493 28.29 -5.65 -10.14
N TRP A 494 27.05 -5.48 -9.69
CA TRP A 494 26.58 -4.36 -8.87
C TRP A 494 27.12 -4.36 -7.43
N THR A 495 27.20 -5.51 -6.77
CA THR A 495 27.62 -5.59 -5.36
C THR A 495 29.10 -5.92 -5.14
N LYS A 496 29.78 -6.50 -6.13
CA LYS A 496 31.20 -6.92 -6.00
C LYS A 496 32.12 -6.16 -6.93
N ILE A 497 31.81 -6.07 -8.22
CA ILE A 497 32.74 -5.52 -9.22
C ILE A 497 32.75 -3.99 -9.17
N LEU A 498 31.58 -3.36 -9.33
CA LEU A 498 31.43 -1.90 -9.30
C LEU A 498 31.98 -1.26 -8.00
N PRO A 499 31.68 -1.77 -6.79
CA PRO A 499 32.21 -1.19 -5.56
C PRO A 499 33.73 -1.39 -5.40
N ARG A 500 34.30 -2.48 -5.96
CA ARG A 500 35.76 -2.67 -6.00
C ARG A 500 36.44 -1.69 -6.94
N ILE A 501 35.85 -1.41 -8.09
CA ILE A 501 36.38 -0.46 -9.08
C ILE A 501 36.24 0.99 -8.54
N GLY A 502 35.08 1.31 -7.96
CA GLY A 502 34.76 2.67 -7.48
C GLY A 502 35.18 2.97 -6.04
N GLY A 503 35.81 2.03 -5.32
CA GLY A 503 36.28 2.23 -3.96
C GLY A 503 35.18 2.47 -2.90
N TYR A 504 33.94 2.07 -3.17
CA TYR A 504 32.79 2.28 -2.26
C TYR A 504 32.23 0.96 -1.71
N LYS A 505 31.28 1.03 -0.77
CA LYS A 505 30.52 -0.13 -0.29
C LYS A 505 29.03 0.12 -0.46
N VAL A 506 28.30 -0.92 -0.86
CA VAL A 506 26.83 -0.89 -0.90
C VAL A 506 26.31 -1.21 0.49
N VAL A 507 25.71 -0.21 1.15
CA VAL A 507 25.09 -0.34 2.47
C VAL A 507 23.59 -0.14 2.32
N ALA A 508 22.78 -1.07 2.83
CA ALA A 508 21.35 -0.81 3.03
C ALA A 508 21.20 -0.11 4.37
N ASP A 509 20.74 1.13 4.32
CA ASP A 509 20.22 1.81 5.49
C ASP A 509 18.69 1.64 5.46
N ARG A 510 18.16 0.89 6.44
CA ARG A 510 16.72 0.64 6.60
C ARG A 510 16.37 1.01 8.03
N THR A 511 15.79 2.17 8.22
CA THR A 511 15.31 2.66 9.52
C THR A 511 13.83 2.33 9.67
N PHE A 512 13.41 1.93 10.87
CA PHE A 512 12.04 1.56 11.18
C PHE A 512 11.56 2.48 12.29
N ASP A 513 10.33 2.96 12.21
CA ASP A 513 9.70 3.63 13.35
C ASP A 513 9.31 2.62 14.45
N ASP A 514 8.86 3.14 15.60
CA ASP A 514 8.42 2.34 16.76
C ASP A 514 7.24 1.40 16.44
N SER A 515 6.57 1.59 15.29
CA SER A 515 5.48 0.73 14.80
C SER A 515 5.93 -0.36 13.83
N GLY A 516 7.24 -0.42 13.51
CA GLY A 516 7.83 -1.40 12.61
C GLY A 516 7.65 -1.10 11.12
N VAL A 517 7.24 0.14 10.80
CA VAL A 517 7.12 0.67 9.43
C VAL A 517 8.48 1.22 9.00
N GLU A 518 8.92 0.86 7.79
CA GLU A 518 10.18 1.34 7.22
C GLU A 518 10.04 2.83 6.89
N THR A 519 10.70 3.67 7.68
CA THR A 519 10.81 5.10 7.46
C THR A 519 12.28 5.38 7.18
N ALA A 520 12.64 5.95 6.04
CA ALA A 520 13.97 6.55 5.93
C ALA A 520 13.99 7.72 6.91
N THR A 521 14.65 7.61 8.07
CA THR A 521 14.72 8.74 8.99
C THR A 521 15.51 9.83 8.28
N GLU A 522 14.89 10.99 8.08
CA GLU A 522 15.56 12.17 7.53
C GLU A 522 16.90 12.41 8.25
N LEU A 523 16.94 12.09 9.54
CA LEU A 523 18.12 12.11 10.40
C LEU A 523 19.30 11.25 9.89
N SER A 524 19.07 10.05 9.36
CA SER A 524 20.15 9.19 8.84
C SER A 524 20.75 9.77 7.56
N ARG A 525 19.93 10.39 6.72
CA ARG A 525 20.38 11.07 5.50
C ARG A 525 21.24 12.29 5.82
N PHE A 526 20.84 13.11 6.79
CA PHE A 526 21.62 14.25 7.25
C PHE A 526 22.96 13.79 7.82
N SER A 527 22.97 12.82 8.73
CA SER A 527 24.20 12.29 9.33
C SER A 527 25.15 11.68 8.29
N ASN A 528 24.64 10.83 7.39
CA ASN A 528 25.45 10.19 6.34
C ASN A 528 26.04 11.18 5.33
N ALA A 529 25.40 12.33 5.13
CA ALA A 529 25.90 13.41 4.29
C ALA A 529 26.86 14.37 5.03
N GLY A 530 27.19 14.10 6.30
CA GLY A 530 27.96 15.01 7.15
C GLY A 530 27.21 16.29 7.53
N GLY A 531 25.89 16.30 7.36
CA GLY A 531 25.00 17.41 7.69
C GLY A 531 24.50 17.36 9.13
N LEU A 532 24.00 18.50 9.60
CA LEU A 532 23.41 18.66 10.93
C LEU A 532 21.98 19.18 10.81
N LEU A 533 21.08 18.71 11.68
CA LEU A 533 19.69 19.15 11.73
C LEU A 533 19.37 19.75 13.10
N TYR A 534 18.91 21.01 13.12
CA TYR A 534 18.44 21.68 14.32
C TYR A 534 16.92 21.82 14.30
N ASP A 535 16.26 21.28 15.32
CA ASP A 535 14.84 21.52 15.55
C ASP A 535 14.64 22.84 16.29
N LEU A 536 14.16 23.86 15.57
CA LEU A 536 13.97 25.20 16.10
C LEU A 536 12.85 25.27 17.16
N ASP A 537 11.86 24.38 17.09
CA ASP A 537 10.74 24.33 18.03
C ASP A 537 11.14 23.71 19.38
N PHE A 538 12.26 23.01 19.44
CA PHE A 538 12.76 22.29 20.61
C PHE A 538 14.12 22.78 21.12
N LEU A 539 14.57 23.96 20.68
CA LEU A 539 15.75 24.61 21.26
C LEU A 539 15.51 24.87 22.76
N THR A 540 16.47 24.46 23.60
CA THR A 540 16.37 24.59 25.06
C THR A 540 17.42 25.53 25.66
N ASP A 541 17.03 26.27 26.70
CA ASP A 541 17.94 27.04 27.55
C ASP A 541 18.76 26.13 28.48
N GLU A 542 19.53 26.73 29.40
CA GLU A 542 20.39 26.00 30.35
C GLU A 542 19.59 25.15 31.35
N ASP A 543 18.34 25.53 31.62
CA ASP A 543 17.42 24.81 32.50
C ASP A 543 16.62 23.72 31.75
N GLY A 544 16.89 23.52 30.46
CA GLY A 544 16.17 22.57 29.61
C GLY A 544 14.79 23.05 29.16
N ARG A 545 14.48 24.35 29.28
CA ARG A 545 13.18 24.92 28.88
C ARG A 545 13.22 25.40 27.44
N ARG A 546 12.12 25.22 26.71
CA ARG A 546 12.02 25.67 25.30
C ARG A 546 12.13 27.19 25.19
N VAL A 547 13.10 27.65 24.38
CA VAL A 547 13.37 29.09 24.15
C VAL A 547 12.24 29.76 23.38
N ALA A 548 11.63 29.07 22.42
CA ALA A 548 10.47 29.53 21.64
C ALA A 548 9.41 28.42 21.60
N ALA A 549 8.13 28.80 21.72
CA ALA A 549 6.97 27.92 21.54
C ALA A 549 5.69 28.75 21.62
N PHE A 550 4.65 28.35 20.88
CA PHE A 550 3.34 29.01 20.79
C PHE A 550 2.44 28.87 22.03
N GLY A 551 3.01 28.57 23.20
CA GLY A 551 2.25 28.19 24.39
C GLY A 551 1.23 29.25 24.82
N TYR A 552 1.62 30.52 24.89
CA TYR A 552 0.75 31.59 25.40
C TYR A 552 -0.52 31.72 24.54
N TRP A 553 -0.36 31.87 23.23
CA TRP A 553 -1.50 31.97 22.32
C TRP A 553 -2.30 30.69 22.16
N ALA A 554 -1.70 29.50 22.35
CA ALA A 554 -2.45 28.25 22.42
C ALA A 554 -3.43 28.26 23.61
N GLY A 555 -2.96 28.68 24.79
CA GLY A 555 -3.82 28.83 25.97
C GLY A 555 -4.87 29.92 25.81
N PHE A 556 -4.49 31.07 25.22
CA PHE A 556 -5.41 32.18 24.98
C PHE A 556 -6.56 31.76 24.03
N ALA A 557 -6.21 31.23 22.85
CA ALA A 557 -7.16 30.78 21.84
C ALA A 557 -8.01 29.60 22.32
N GLY A 558 -7.39 28.61 23.00
CA GLY A 558 -8.11 27.48 23.57
C GLY A 558 -9.15 27.89 24.61
N THR A 559 -8.82 28.87 25.44
CA THR A 559 -9.75 29.42 26.45
C THR A 559 -10.88 30.22 25.83
N ALA A 560 -10.56 31.06 24.84
CA ALA A 560 -11.56 31.80 24.07
C ALA A 560 -12.55 30.84 23.39
N LEU A 561 -12.05 29.75 22.77
CA LEU A 561 -12.87 28.74 22.13
C LEU A 561 -13.70 27.92 23.14
N ALA A 562 -13.14 27.60 24.31
CA ALA A 562 -13.86 26.92 25.38
C ALA A 562 -15.06 27.75 25.86
N LEU A 563 -14.84 29.04 26.12
CA LEU A 563 -15.89 29.97 26.54
C LEU A 563 -16.92 30.21 25.44
N LEU A 564 -16.50 30.25 24.17
CA LEU A 564 -17.41 30.32 23.03
C LEU A 564 -18.30 29.08 22.93
N SER A 565 -17.73 27.89 23.14
CA SER A 565 -18.49 26.63 23.16
C SER A 565 -19.45 26.55 24.33
N TRP A 566 -19.04 27.01 25.51
CA TRP A 566 -19.91 27.11 26.69
C TRP A 566 -21.10 28.03 26.43
N ALA A 567 -20.84 29.23 25.88
CA ALA A 567 -21.90 30.17 25.51
C ALA A 567 -22.84 29.57 24.46
N HIS A 568 -22.29 28.88 23.45
CA HIS A 568 -23.09 28.20 22.43
C HIS A 568 -23.98 27.12 23.01
N GLN A 569 -23.50 26.31 23.96
CA GLN A 569 -24.31 25.27 24.61
C GLN A 569 -25.52 25.83 25.35
N LEU A 570 -25.37 26.99 25.99
CA LEU A 570 -26.45 27.65 26.72
C LEU A 570 -27.44 28.37 25.79
N LEU A 571 -26.96 28.95 24.69
CA LEU A 571 -27.81 29.63 23.71
C LEU A 571 -28.52 28.64 22.78
N ASN A 572 -27.90 27.50 22.48
CA ASN A 572 -28.40 26.50 21.53
C ASN A 572 -28.24 25.08 22.10
N PRO A 573 -29.08 24.68 23.08
CA PRO A 573 -29.02 23.35 23.67
C PRO A 573 -29.18 22.25 22.60
N CYS A 574 -28.39 21.18 22.71
CA CYS A 574 -28.39 20.03 21.78
C CYS A 574 -27.99 20.32 20.33
N VAL A 575 -27.63 21.56 19.98
CA VAL A 575 -27.13 21.92 18.66
C VAL A 575 -25.60 21.88 18.66
N PRO A 576 -24.96 21.10 17.77
CA PRO A 576 -23.50 21.10 17.63
C PRO A 576 -23.00 22.50 17.25
N GLN A 577 -21.85 22.91 17.79
CA GLN A 577 -21.22 24.16 17.38
C GLN A 577 -20.73 24.06 15.94
N GLY A 578 -21.05 25.07 15.14
CA GLY A 578 -20.54 25.21 13.77
C GLY A 578 -19.07 25.66 13.72
N PRO A 579 -18.58 26.01 12.53
CA PRO A 579 -17.21 26.47 12.34
C PRO A 579 -16.84 27.66 13.25
N VAL A 580 -15.60 27.68 13.72
CA VAL A 580 -15.04 28.78 14.51
C VAL A 580 -14.94 30.03 13.64
N PRO A 581 -15.46 31.19 14.10
CA PRO A 581 -15.36 32.44 13.37
C PRO A 581 -13.90 32.88 13.18
N VAL A 582 -13.59 33.39 11.99
CA VAL A 582 -12.30 34.02 11.71
C VAL A 582 -12.31 35.45 12.26
N VAL A 583 -11.23 35.84 12.93
CA VAL A 583 -11.05 37.15 13.56
C VAL A 583 -9.66 37.68 13.24
N ASP A 584 -9.53 39.01 13.17
CA ASP A 584 -8.29 39.65 12.73
C ASP A 584 -7.26 39.86 13.86
N SER A 585 -7.69 39.76 15.13
CA SER A 585 -6.84 39.97 16.29
C SER A 585 -7.33 39.26 17.54
N ALA A 586 -6.45 39.12 18.53
CA ALA A 586 -6.79 38.64 19.86
C ALA A 586 -7.84 39.52 20.56
N SER A 587 -7.81 40.84 20.34
CA SER A 587 -8.81 41.75 20.89
C SER A 587 -10.20 41.52 20.27
N ALA A 588 -10.26 41.35 18.94
CA ALA A 588 -11.49 41.01 18.24
C ALA A 588 -12.04 39.65 18.68
N LEU A 589 -11.16 38.67 18.92
CA LEU A 589 -11.53 37.39 19.50
C LEU A 589 -12.16 37.55 20.89
N SER A 590 -11.51 38.30 21.79
CA SER A 590 -12.02 38.55 23.14
C SER A 590 -13.36 39.27 23.14
N GLU A 591 -13.54 40.29 22.29
CA GLU A 591 -14.79 41.03 22.15
C GLU A 591 -15.93 40.13 21.63
N LEU A 592 -15.65 39.33 20.60
CA LEU A 592 -16.60 38.36 20.08
C LEU A 592 -17.03 37.37 21.17
N VAL A 593 -16.08 36.75 21.86
CA VAL A 593 -16.38 35.76 22.89
C VAL A 593 -17.12 36.39 24.06
N LYS A 594 -16.71 37.58 24.51
CA LYS A 594 -17.41 38.35 25.56
C LYS A 594 -18.86 38.61 25.18
N SER A 595 -19.13 39.05 23.96
CA SER A 595 -20.50 39.29 23.48
C SER A 595 -21.38 38.04 23.56
N LYS A 596 -20.81 36.86 23.24
CA LYS A 596 -21.54 35.58 23.28
C LYS A 596 -21.73 35.08 24.71
N VAL A 597 -20.72 35.23 25.57
CA VAL A 597 -20.80 34.90 27.00
C VAL A 597 -21.86 35.76 27.69
N ASP A 598 -21.88 37.06 27.46
CA ASP A 598 -22.88 37.96 28.04
C ASP A 598 -24.29 37.65 27.53
N ALA A 599 -24.45 37.38 26.22
CA ALA A 599 -25.73 36.93 25.67
C ALA A 599 -26.22 35.61 26.32
N ALA A 600 -25.33 34.64 26.50
CA ALA A 600 -25.65 33.36 27.15
C ALA A 600 -26.09 33.55 28.61
N ARG A 601 -25.39 34.43 29.36
CA ARG A 601 -25.71 34.78 30.74
C ARG A 601 -27.07 35.43 30.86
N SER A 602 -27.35 36.45 30.06
CA SER A 602 -28.64 37.15 30.07
C SER A 602 -29.80 36.26 29.65
N ALA A 603 -29.60 35.36 28.67
CA ALA A 603 -30.65 34.47 28.19
C ALA A 603 -31.01 33.34 29.18
N ASN A 604 -30.08 32.94 30.06
CA ASN A 604 -30.25 31.79 30.96
C ASN A 604 -30.24 32.17 32.45
N ASP A 605 -30.14 33.45 32.80
CA ASP A 605 -30.03 33.95 34.18
C ASP A 605 -28.91 33.27 34.99
N VAL A 606 -27.73 33.15 34.38
CA VAL A 606 -26.55 32.50 35.00
C VAL A 606 -25.41 33.49 35.27
N ALA A 607 -24.64 33.23 36.33
CA ALA A 607 -23.41 33.95 36.64
C ALA A 607 -22.33 33.74 35.57
N HIS A 608 -21.21 34.47 35.68
CA HIS A 608 -20.04 34.22 34.83
C HIS A 608 -19.57 32.75 34.98
N PRO A 609 -19.06 32.12 33.90
CA PRO A 609 -18.57 30.76 33.96
C PRO A 609 -17.36 30.66 34.89
N ARG A 610 -17.27 29.56 35.63
CA ARG A 610 -16.08 29.21 36.42
C ARG A 610 -15.10 28.43 35.56
N LEU A 611 -13.83 28.75 35.68
CA LEU A 611 -12.75 28.14 34.90
C LEU A 611 -11.78 27.40 35.84
N VAL A 612 -11.36 26.20 35.49
CA VAL A 612 -10.16 25.57 36.05
C VAL A 612 -9.08 25.45 34.99
N VAL A 613 -7.85 25.78 35.39
CA VAL A 613 -6.66 25.73 34.56
C VAL A 613 -5.64 24.87 35.27
N ILE A 614 -5.21 23.79 34.65
CA ILE A 614 -4.11 22.96 35.16
C ILE A 614 -2.86 23.26 34.33
N GLY A 615 -1.75 23.58 34.99
CA GLY A 615 -0.55 24.14 34.36
C GLY A 615 -0.57 25.68 34.31
N ALA A 616 -1.22 26.32 35.30
CA ALA A 616 -1.51 27.75 35.34
C ALA A 616 -0.26 28.65 35.34
N LEU A 617 0.88 28.19 35.87
CA LEU A 617 2.14 28.96 35.91
C LEU A 617 2.94 28.84 34.61
N GLY A 618 2.61 27.87 33.76
CA GLY A 618 3.24 27.64 32.46
C GLY A 618 2.89 28.71 31.41
N ARG A 619 3.61 28.72 30.28
CA ARG A 619 3.38 29.68 29.18
C ARG A 619 1.93 29.61 28.67
N CYS A 620 1.40 28.40 28.51
CA CYS A 620 0.01 28.16 28.12
C CYS A 620 -1.00 28.60 29.17
N GLY A 621 -0.78 28.25 30.45
CA GLY A 621 -1.65 28.68 31.55
C GLY A 621 -1.75 30.19 31.70
N LYS A 622 -0.65 30.93 31.51
CA LYS A 622 -0.65 32.40 31.51
C LYS A 622 -1.54 32.98 30.40
N GLY A 623 -1.48 32.40 29.20
CA GLY A 623 -2.35 32.80 28.09
C GLY A 623 -3.83 32.52 28.36
N THR A 624 -4.12 31.38 28.97
CA THR A 624 -5.47 31.04 29.43
C THR A 624 -6.02 32.06 30.42
N ILE A 625 -5.22 32.45 31.42
CA ILE A 625 -5.61 33.46 32.42
C ILE A 625 -5.86 34.81 31.74
N ALA A 626 -4.97 35.23 30.83
CA ALA A 626 -5.11 36.48 30.11
C ALA A 626 -6.37 36.53 29.24
N ALA A 627 -6.71 35.44 28.54
CA ALA A 627 -7.96 35.35 27.78
C ALA A 627 -9.19 35.45 28.69
N ALA A 628 -9.19 34.74 29.81
CA ALA A 628 -10.29 34.79 30.77
C ALA A 628 -10.48 36.20 31.34
N GLU A 629 -9.41 36.88 31.72
CA GLU A 629 -9.43 38.26 32.21
C GLU A 629 -9.92 39.25 31.13
N ALA A 630 -9.45 39.11 29.88
CA ALA A 630 -9.89 39.94 28.75
C ALA A 630 -11.40 39.80 28.45
N ILE A 631 -11.96 38.60 28.66
CA ILE A 631 -13.39 38.30 28.46
C ILE A 631 -14.23 38.70 29.70
N GLY A 632 -13.61 38.95 30.85
CA GLY A 632 -14.27 39.34 32.11
C GLY A 632 -14.59 38.18 33.06
N VAL A 633 -13.99 37.01 32.86
CA VAL A 633 -14.14 35.84 33.74
C VAL A 633 -13.16 35.93 34.91
N THR A 634 -13.68 36.06 36.13
CA THR A 634 -12.85 36.27 37.34
C THR A 634 -12.72 35.06 38.27
N ASP A 635 -13.64 34.09 38.20
CA ASP A 635 -13.60 32.86 39.00
C ASP A 635 -12.74 31.80 38.29
N ILE A 636 -11.42 31.89 38.52
CA ILE A 636 -10.42 31.02 37.91
C ILE A 636 -9.70 30.22 39.01
N LEU A 637 -9.88 28.91 39.00
CA LEU A 637 -9.12 27.96 39.80
C LEU A 637 -7.78 27.66 39.10
N LYS A 638 -6.70 28.26 39.61
CA LYS A 638 -5.35 28.15 39.05
C LYS A 638 -4.59 27.02 39.74
N TRP A 639 -4.36 25.91 39.03
CA TRP A 639 -3.63 24.74 39.53
C TRP A 639 -2.33 24.52 38.78
N ASP A 640 -1.32 24.07 39.51
CA ASP A 640 -0.01 23.71 38.99
C ASP A 640 0.54 22.47 39.74
N ILE A 641 1.84 22.22 39.66
CA ILE A 641 2.50 21.04 40.21
C ILE A 641 2.17 20.82 41.70
N ALA A 642 2.03 21.89 42.48
CA ALA A 642 1.72 21.79 43.91
C ALA A 642 0.37 21.09 44.15
N GLU A 643 -0.65 21.42 43.37
CA GLU A 643 -1.99 20.84 43.46
C GLU A 643 -2.08 19.46 42.82
N THR A 644 -1.34 19.21 41.74
CA THR A 644 -1.42 17.96 40.96
C THR A 644 -0.46 16.85 41.42
N SER A 645 0.53 17.17 42.28
CA SER A 645 1.57 16.24 42.73
C SER A 645 1.05 14.96 43.41
N LYS A 646 -0.17 14.99 43.96
CA LYS A 646 -0.81 13.85 44.63
C LYS A 646 -1.27 12.75 43.68
N GLY A 647 -1.30 13.01 42.36
CA GLY A 647 -1.85 12.13 41.35
C GLY A 647 -3.38 12.18 41.31
N GLY A 648 -3.94 12.29 40.10
CA GLY A 648 -5.39 12.30 39.91
C GLY A 648 -6.03 10.90 39.98
N PRO A 649 -7.35 10.78 39.74
CA PRO A 649 -8.24 11.83 39.26
C PRO A 649 -8.58 12.87 40.32
N PHE A 650 -8.87 14.09 39.89
CA PHE A 650 -9.25 15.20 40.75
C PHE A 650 -10.74 15.51 40.57
N PRO A 651 -11.63 15.04 41.47
CA PRO A 651 -13.07 15.30 41.36
C PRO A 651 -13.43 16.79 41.23
N LYS A 652 -12.61 17.67 41.82
CA LYS A 652 -12.75 19.13 41.73
C LYS A 652 -12.68 19.68 40.30
N VAL A 653 -12.14 18.93 39.33
CA VAL A 653 -12.14 19.32 37.90
C VAL A 653 -13.56 19.34 37.34
N ALA A 654 -14.50 18.57 37.90
CA ALA A 654 -15.89 18.54 37.47
C ALA A 654 -16.76 19.72 38.01
N SER A 655 -16.25 20.48 38.98
CA SER A 655 -17.01 21.53 39.70
C SER A 655 -17.11 22.88 38.96
N PRO A 656 -16.12 23.33 38.17
CA PRO A 656 -16.22 24.51 37.29
C PRO A 656 -16.98 24.23 36.01
N ASP A 657 -17.31 25.26 35.23
CA ASP A 657 -18.03 25.13 33.96
C ASP A 657 -17.10 24.76 32.79
N ASN A 658 -15.84 25.22 32.84
CA ASN A 658 -14.82 25.02 31.82
C ASN A 658 -13.52 24.49 32.45
N PHE A 659 -12.86 23.57 31.78
CA PHE A 659 -11.54 23.07 32.14
C PHE A 659 -10.58 23.25 30.97
N VAL A 660 -9.45 23.93 31.19
CA VAL A 660 -8.37 24.05 30.22
C VAL A 660 -7.12 23.32 30.73
N ASN A 661 -6.71 22.27 30.02
CA ASN A 661 -5.46 21.56 30.30
C ASN A 661 -4.31 22.25 29.56
N CYS A 662 -3.37 22.80 30.31
CA CYS A 662 -2.18 23.50 29.82
C CYS A 662 -0.88 22.72 30.12
N VAL A 663 -0.99 21.44 30.49
CA VAL A 663 0.17 20.64 30.87
C VAL A 663 0.91 20.15 29.63
N TYR A 664 2.23 20.33 29.66
CA TYR A 664 3.11 19.76 28.65
C TYR A 664 3.32 18.26 28.93
N LEU A 665 3.03 17.42 27.94
CA LEU A 665 3.20 15.97 28.05
C LEU A 665 4.68 15.62 27.88
N GLY A 666 5.29 15.17 28.96
CA GLY A 666 6.66 14.66 28.96
C GLY A 666 6.74 13.16 28.66
N SER A 667 7.95 12.62 28.76
CA SER A 667 8.24 11.19 28.64
C SER A 667 7.74 10.34 29.82
N ASN A 668 7.40 10.97 30.94
CA ASN A 668 6.93 10.28 32.15
C ASN A 668 5.41 10.20 32.16
N LYS A 669 4.89 9.06 32.65
CA LYS A 669 3.45 8.82 32.76
C LYS A 669 2.77 9.82 33.68
N THR A 670 1.82 10.57 33.14
CA THR A 670 0.99 11.52 33.91
C THR A 670 -0.27 10.80 34.39
N PRO A 671 -0.56 10.76 35.70
CA PRO A 671 -1.83 10.25 36.20
C PRO A 671 -3.02 11.04 35.62
N PRO A 672 -4.15 10.38 35.32
CA PRO A 672 -5.28 11.07 34.71
C PRO A 672 -5.85 12.13 35.66
N PHE A 673 -6.04 13.35 35.18
CA PHE A 673 -6.67 14.45 35.92
C PHE A 673 -8.17 14.22 36.10
N THR A 674 -8.80 13.52 35.17
CA THR A 674 -10.20 13.14 35.23
C THR A 674 -10.45 11.78 34.58
N THR A 675 -11.61 11.18 34.85
CA THR A 675 -12.05 9.90 34.30
C THR A 675 -13.55 9.96 34.00
N PHE A 676 -14.08 9.02 33.22
CA PHE A 676 -15.53 8.90 33.00
C PHE A 676 -16.30 8.88 34.33
N LYS A 677 -15.84 8.10 35.31
CA LYS A 677 -16.43 8.04 36.66
C LYS A 677 -16.42 9.38 37.39
N ALA A 678 -15.32 10.14 37.30
CA ALA A 678 -15.22 11.45 37.95
C ALA A 678 -16.12 12.50 37.29
N LEU A 679 -16.36 12.37 35.97
CA LEU A 679 -17.23 13.25 35.21
C LEU A 679 -18.72 12.88 35.32
N SER A 680 -19.06 11.64 35.66
CA SER A 680 -20.46 11.23 35.93
C SER A 680 -20.92 11.56 37.36
N ALA A 681 -20.23 12.46 38.08
CA ALA A 681 -20.66 12.88 39.41
C ALA A 681 -21.99 13.66 39.34
N PRO A 682 -22.95 13.44 40.26
CA PRO A 682 -24.29 14.03 40.19
C PRO A 682 -24.29 15.57 40.31
N ASP A 683 -23.22 16.16 40.86
CA ASP A 683 -23.00 17.60 41.01
C ASP A 683 -22.10 18.20 39.91
N ARG A 684 -21.81 17.47 38.82
CA ARG A 684 -20.98 18.00 37.73
C ARG A 684 -21.59 19.24 37.10
N ARG A 685 -20.79 20.30 37.07
CA ARG A 685 -21.07 21.54 36.32
C ARG A 685 -20.30 21.62 35.00
N LEU A 686 -19.17 20.93 34.90
CA LEU A 686 -18.26 21.00 33.75
C LEU A 686 -18.97 20.67 32.44
N ARG A 687 -18.91 21.58 31.47
CA ARG A 687 -19.53 21.41 30.15
C ARG A 687 -18.53 21.43 28.99
N VAL A 688 -17.38 22.07 29.17
CA VAL A 688 -16.35 22.14 28.12
C VAL A 688 -14.97 21.82 28.69
N ILE A 689 -14.24 20.94 28.00
CA ILE A 689 -12.82 20.69 28.21
C ILE A 689 -12.07 21.21 26.99
N CYS A 690 -11.06 22.04 27.18
CA CYS A 690 -10.07 22.34 26.15
C CYS A 690 -8.75 21.70 26.55
N ASP A 691 -8.31 20.73 25.78
CA ASP A 691 -7.03 20.10 25.94
C ASP A 691 -6.01 20.73 25.00
N ALA A 692 -5.27 21.74 25.50
CA ALA A 692 -4.25 22.43 24.72
C ALA A 692 -3.00 21.57 24.50
N SER A 693 -2.86 20.44 25.21
CA SER A 693 -1.80 19.47 24.95
C SER A 693 -2.08 18.61 23.71
N CYS A 694 -3.37 18.43 23.39
CA CYS A 694 -3.90 17.82 22.17
C CYS A 694 -3.22 16.52 21.74
N ASP A 695 -3.22 15.52 22.62
CA ASP A 695 -2.69 14.19 22.30
C ASP A 695 -3.64 13.06 22.77
N PRO A 696 -4.77 12.86 22.06
CA PRO A 696 -5.80 11.88 22.44
C PRO A 696 -5.30 10.43 22.49
N ASN A 697 -4.26 10.10 21.72
CA ASN A 697 -3.81 8.73 21.53
C ASN A 697 -2.58 8.37 22.38
N SER A 698 -2.01 9.35 23.09
CA SER A 698 -0.88 9.11 23.99
C SER A 698 -1.32 8.40 25.27
N GLU A 699 -0.51 7.42 25.68
CA GLU A 699 -0.66 6.79 27.00
C GLU A 699 -0.46 7.78 28.16
N ASN A 700 0.12 8.95 27.87
CA ASN A 700 0.36 10.02 28.84
C ASN A 700 -0.77 11.08 28.85
N ASN A 701 -1.84 10.89 28.07
CA ASN A 701 -2.99 11.80 28.04
C ASN A 701 -3.64 11.90 29.44
N PRO A 702 -3.63 13.07 30.09
CA PRO A 702 -4.19 13.24 31.43
C PRO A 702 -5.73 13.35 31.41
N ILE A 703 -6.37 13.37 30.24
CA ILE A 703 -7.83 13.46 30.08
C ILE A 703 -8.31 12.29 29.19
N PRO A 704 -8.23 11.03 29.66
CA PRO A 704 -8.56 9.84 28.88
C PRO A 704 -10.08 9.61 28.76
N VAL A 705 -10.79 10.60 28.23
CA VAL A 705 -12.24 10.58 28.03
C VAL A 705 -12.65 10.86 26.58
N TYR A 706 -11.67 11.03 25.70
CA TYR A 706 -11.83 11.25 24.26
C TYR A 706 -10.70 10.57 23.49
N SER A 707 -10.93 10.25 22.21
CA SER A 707 -9.98 9.51 21.37
C SER A 707 -9.86 10.05 19.94
N SER A 708 -10.29 11.30 19.71
CA SER A 708 -10.29 11.93 18.39
C SER A 708 -10.03 13.43 18.47
N TYR A 709 -9.39 13.97 17.45
CA TYR A 709 -9.11 15.40 17.31
C TYR A 709 -10.37 16.18 16.88
N SER A 710 -10.46 17.45 17.27
CA SER A 710 -11.40 18.42 16.71
C SER A 710 -10.71 19.32 15.67
N SER A 711 -11.48 20.11 14.91
CA SER A 711 -10.96 21.07 13.92
C SER A 711 -11.69 22.39 14.02
N PHE A 712 -11.21 23.45 13.37
CA PHE A 712 -11.96 24.71 13.37
C PHE A 712 -13.32 24.62 12.68
N GLU A 713 -13.54 23.71 11.74
CA GLU A 713 -14.86 23.47 11.14
C GLU A 713 -15.80 22.72 12.09
N LYS A 714 -15.26 21.88 12.96
CA LYS A 714 -15.98 21.10 13.98
C LYS A 714 -15.22 21.18 15.31
N PRO A 715 -15.37 22.27 16.07
CA PRO A 715 -14.46 22.62 17.17
C PRO A 715 -14.53 21.68 18.38
N THR A 716 -15.58 20.87 18.48
CA THR A 716 -15.82 20.01 19.64
C THR A 716 -16.07 18.57 19.23
N VAL A 717 -15.47 17.62 19.95
CA VAL A 717 -15.82 16.20 19.95
C VAL A 717 -16.59 15.84 21.23
N ARG A 718 -17.28 14.69 21.19
CA ARG A 718 -17.97 14.11 22.35
C ARG A 718 -17.01 13.21 23.12
N ALA A 719 -17.33 12.95 24.38
CA ALA A 719 -16.66 11.91 25.14
C ALA A 719 -16.85 10.53 24.48
N SER A 720 -15.84 9.66 24.59
CA SER A 720 -15.84 8.33 23.96
C SER A 720 -16.84 7.36 24.60
N GLU A 721 -17.27 7.63 25.83
CA GLU A 721 -18.31 6.90 26.55
C GLU A 721 -19.40 7.87 27.05
N HIS A 722 -20.53 7.30 27.49
CA HIS A 722 -21.61 8.07 28.09
C HIS A 722 -21.20 8.66 29.44
N ILE A 723 -21.52 9.95 29.66
CA ILE A 723 -21.26 10.66 30.91
C ILE A 723 -22.57 11.29 31.39
N ASP A 724 -22.94 11.00 32.64
CA ASP A 724 -24.15 11.52 33.26
C ASP A 724 -24.04 13.03 33.53
N GLY A 725 -25.14 13.76 33.40
CA GLY A 725 -25.21 15.21 33.66
C GLY A 725 -25.24 16.09 32.39
N PRO A 726 -24.80 17.37 32.46
CA PRO A 726 -24.88 18.30 31.32
C PRO A 726 -24.03 17.85 30.12
N GLU A 727 -24.37 18.26 28.88
CA GLU A 727 -23.58 17.91 27.70
C GLU A 727 -22.09 18.31 27.88
N LEU A 728 -21.17 17.35 27.70
CA LEU A 728 -19.73 17.60 27.73
C LEU A 728 -19.18 17.69 26.30
N ARG A 729 -18.50 18.80 26.00
CA ARG A 729 -17.79 19.05 24.73
C ARG A 729 -16.30 19.13 24.98
N ILE A 730 -15.52 18.53 24.09
CA ILE A 730 -14.06 18.45 24.23
C ILE A 730 -13.42 19.09 23.00
N ILE A 731 -12.52 20.03 23.23
CA ILE A 731 -11.73 20.73 22.22
C ILE A 731 -10.33 20.15 22.28
N ALA A 732 -9.88 19.55 21.17
CA ALA A 732 -8.55 18.99 21.00
C ALA A 732 -8.06 19.37 19.59
N ILE A 733 -7.62 20.63 19.46
CA ILE A 733 -7.06 21.21 18.24
C ILE A 733 -5.57 21.46 18.52
N ASP A 734 -4.69 20.87 17.71
CA ASP A 734 -3.22 20.93 17.86
C ASP A 734 -2.62 22.27 17.39
N HIS A 735 -3.38 23.05 16.63
CA HIS A 735 -2.95 24.32 16.04
C HIS A 735 -3.82 25.51 16.51
N LEU A 736 -4.30 25.49 17.76
CA LEU A 736 -5.05 26.61 18.39
C LEU A 736 -4.49 28.03 18.12
N PRO A 737 -3.15 28.27 18.15
CA PRO A 737 -2.58 29.60 17.92
C PRO A 737 -2.96 30.23 16.56
N THR A 738 -3.35 29.43 15.56
CA THR A 738 -3.72 29.98 14.25
C THR A 738 -4.99 30.84 14.27
N MET A 739 -5.80 30.79 15.35
CA MET A 739 -6.92 31.71 15.55
C MET A 739 -6.47 33.17 15.73
N VAL A 740 -5.23 33.37 16.16
CA VAL A 740 -4.58 34.66 16.41
C VAL A 740 -3.18 34.61 15.78
N ALA A 741 -3.16 34.26 14.49
CA ALA A 741 -1.95 33.90 13.77
C ALA A 741 -0.90 35.02 13.77
N ARG A 742 -1.34 36.28 13.70
CA ARG A 742 -0.44 37.45 13.73
C ARG A 742 0.28 37.53 15.07
N GLU A 743 -0.45 37.62 16.17
CA GLU A 743 0.15 37.77 17.49
C GLU A 743 0.98 36.53 17.89
N SER A 744 0.54 35.35 17.48
CA SER A 744 1.29 34.10 17.64
C SER A 744 2.63 34.12 16.90
N SER A 745 2.64 34.63 15.67
CA SER A 745 3.85 34.75 14.86
C SER A 745 4.79 35.83 15.41
N ASP A 746 4.25 36.97 15.84
CA ASP A 746 5.02 38.08 16.42
C ASP A 746 5.69 37.65 17.74
N GLU A 747 4.98 36.95 18.62
CA GLU A 747 5.55 36.43 19.88
C GLU A 747 6.60 35.35 19.61
N TYR A 748 6.29 34.34 18.80
CA TYR A 748 7.22 33.26 18.51
C TYR A 748 8.51 33.79 17.87
N SER A 749 8.40 34.71 16.91
CA SER A 749 9.54 35.37 16.28
C SER A 749 10.37 36.14 17.30
N SER A 750 9.72 36.87 18.22
CA SER A 750 10.40 37.62 19.28
C SER A 750 11.13 36.72 20.27
N LEU A 751 10.56 35.55 20.60
CA LEU A 751 11.19 34.54 21.46
C LEU A 751 12.37 33.84 20.80
N LEU A 752 12.28 33.57 19.49
CA LEU A 752 13.31 32.86 18.74
C LEU A 752 14.48 33.77 18.31
N LEU A 753 14.21 35.07 18.07
CA LEU A 753 15.20 36.03 17.57
C LEU A 753 16.51 36.09 18.39
N PRO A 754 16.49 36.12 19.75
CA PRO A 754 17.73 36.10 20.54
C PRO A 754 18.60 34.88 20.23
N SER A 755 17.99 33.70 20.06
CA SER A 755 18.71 32.48 19.68
C SER A 755 19.29 32.58 18.27
N LEU A 756 18.50 33.07 17.30
CA LEU A 756 18.95 33.24 15.91
C LEU A 756 20.11 34.23 15.77
N LEU A 757 20.14 35.31 16.57
CA LEU A 757 21.27 36.26 16.59
C LEU A 757 22.58 35.62 17.08
N THR A 758 22.51 34.47 17.76
CA THR A 758 23.69 33.69 18.18
C THR A 758 24.09 32.59 17.20
N LEU A 759 23.33 32.35 16.13
CA LEU A 759 23.57 31.27 15.16
C LEU A 759 24.96 31.33 14.51
N GLY A 760 25.47 32.54 14.22
CA GLY A 760 26.83 32.74 13.70
C GLY A 760 27.95 32.34 14.66
N ARG A 761 27.61 32.05 15.93
CA ARG A 761 28.51 31.56 16.98
C ARG A 761 28.04 30.20 17.53
N ARG A 762 27.33 29.40 16.72
CA ARG A 762 26.73 28.11 17.14
C ARG A 762 27.71 27.16 17.84
N ASP A 763 28.99 27.18 17.44
CA ASP A 763 30.04 26.33 18.01
C ASP A 763 30.39 26.72 19.47
N THR A 764 29.99 27.91 19.91
CA THR A 764 30.20 28.44 21.27
C THR A 764 28.90 28.80 21.99
N GLY A 765 27.77 28.83 21.27
CA GLY A 765 26.47 29.21 21.77
C GLY A 765 25.75 28.03 22.41
N GLY A 766 25.41 28.16 23.70
CA GLY A 766 24.88 27.04 24.48
C GLY A 766 23.61 26.38 23.93
N VAL A 767 22.68 27.16 23.35
CA VAL A 767 21.41 26.64 22.77
C VAL A 767 21.68 25.70 21.59
N TRP A 768 22.62 26.10 20.71
CA TRP A 768 22.96 25.36 19.51
C TRP A 768 23.78 24.11 19.82
N GLN A 769 24.72 24.19 20.77
CA GLN A 769 25.46 23.01 21.24
C GLN A 769 24.53 21.96 21.86
N ARG A 770 23.50 22.38 22.61
CA ARG A 770 22.51 21.44 23.16
C ARG A 770 21.67 20.79 22.08
N ALA A 771 21.22 21.56 21.08
CA ALA A 771 20.48 21.03 19.95
C ALA A 771 21.32 20.08 19.09
N GLU A 772 22.61 20.39 18.90
CA GLU A 772 23.58 19.53 18.21
C GLU A 772 23.83 18.23 18.97
N ARG A 773 23.96 18.30 20.29
CA ARG A 773 24.06 17.11 21.14
C ARG A 773 22.83 16.23 20.99
N ILE A 774 21.62 16.80 21.01
CA ILE A 774 20.38 16.03 20.80
C ILE A 774 20.39 15.37 19.42
N PHE A 775 20.80 16.07 18.37
CA PHE A 775 20.97 15.48 17.04
C PHE A 775 21.91 14.27 17.08
N HIS A 776 23.09 14.40 17.70
CA HIS A 776 24.04 13.29 17.81
C HIS A 776 23.53 12.13 18.67
N GLU A 777 22.85 12.40 19.79
CA GLU A 777 22.21 11.39 20.63
C GLU A 777 21.17 10.60 19.83
N LYS A 778 20.31 11.29 19.06
CA LYS A 778 19.30 10.66 18.20
C LYS A 778 19.88 9.93 17.00
N VAL A 779 20.99 10.41 16.44
CA VAL A 779 21.73 9.69 15.41
C VAL A 779 22.36 8.42 15.98
N ALA A 780 22.88 8.45 17.22
CA ALA A 780 23.46 7.27 17.86
C ALA A 780 22.41 6.18 18.20
N GLU A 781 21.14 6.56 18.38
CA GLU A 781 20.04 5.59 18.50
C GLU A 781 19.75 4.84 17.18
N LEU A 782 20.22 5.33 16.03
CA LEU A 782 20.03 4.69 14.71
C LEU A 782 21.08 3.61 14.39
N SER A 783 22.20 3.59 15.12
CA SER A 783 23.29 2.61 14.96
C SER A 783 23.12 1.42 15.89
#